data_AF-A0A7D9HLI3-F1
#
_entry.id   AF-A0A7D9HLI3-F1
#
_cell.length_a   1.000
_cell.length_b   1.000
_cell.length_c   1.000
_cell.angle_alpha   90.00
_cell.angle_beta   90.00
_cell.angle_gamma   90.00
#
_symmetry.space_group_name_H-M   'P 1'
#
loop_
_entity.id
_entity.type
_entity.pdbx_description
1 polymer ?
#
loop_
_entity_poly.entity_id
_entity_poly.type
_entity_poly.pdbx_seq_one_letter_code
_entity_poly.pdbx_strand_id
1 'polypeptide(L)'
;MYRCNICINFVSLKLSQLLSHVGRCHSCEPNFLVLCGINGCPRTYTNCVSFRNHITRKHADVLLAESQTDCRIVENVDGNSGETDSDSCASEELDHDSQQFDLQKTSEELQRAAALYLLKLKDRDRVPQTVINYIVENTTDIVRTNMEVLKSRLTAKLDTAGIDFNAVPGIAELFHEDTITMNPFSGLANENQQHQYYKDNLSLVEPRRIVLGHYHTKVRRGNKLKYIQKTDDAYYIPVLESLQQLLNDDAILEQIDNPHTSNDGLMRDYCDSDGFKEHPLFSQDPYALQLIIYFDEFEVCNPLGSRATKHKIGAFYYTLGNIRPENRSHKNAVQLLGLISCKHLKKYGAGALLDLFMEDLAKLEQDTGFQFLIQGDPRMFRGTIAFFCGDNLGSQFIGGFKEGSQAHRVCRECMGTQIQILICFHEQDFVLRTPTGHDSQCNRVNDDPYYSKPYGINSNSVLNKSRFFHVIGGMPPDAMHDVLEGVLHYSVKETLKALMFEKGLFSIDEINKRISSFDYGYHNNLNKPAPLQRSRLTSTDHSIKQHANQMWCLAVNLPLMIGGLVPDDDENWALFCDLLEIIRIIFAPTVSHNLVAYLQVLIQSDHEKFKALYPGCPIIPKMHYMIHMPRAILRFGPLIRSWCMRFEAKHHEFKRLAIFMGNYINLPYSLTKRHQEGICYRLQTSNGSLSSFITKGIETGPHGE
;
A
#
# COMPACT_ATOMS: atom_id res chain seq x y z
N MET A 1 -7.37 37.47 12.65
CA MET A 1 -6.37 36.78 11.80
C MET A 1 -5.38 36.09 12.73
N TYR A 2 -5.28 34.77 12.62
CA TYR A 2 -4.50 33.89 13.48
C TYR A 2 -3.13 33.62 12.87
N ARG A 3 -2.06 33.73 13.66
CA ARG A 3 -0.68 33.51 13.21
C ARG A 3 -0.06 32.34 13.94
N CYS A 4 0.71 31.52 13.23
CA CYS A 4 1.59 30.57 13.90
C CYS A 4 2.71 31.34 14.59
N ASN A 5 3.04 30.94 15.82
CA ASN A 5 4.14 31.51 16.60
C ASN A 5 5.40 30.64 16.58
N ILE A 6 5.35 29.49 15.89
CA ILE A 6 6.49 28.60 15.66
C ILE A 6 7.12 28.89 14.30
N CYS A 7 6.31 29.12 13.24
CA CYS A 7 6.81 29.51 11.93
C CYS A 7 6.34 30.90 11.50
N ILE A 8 7.20 31.61 10.77
CA ILE A 8 7.00 33.02 10.37
C ILE A 8 5.96 33.15 9.22
N ASN A 9 5.74 32.09 8.45
CA ASN A 9 5.05 32.17 7.16
C ASN A 9 3.58 31.72 7.20
N PHE A 10 3.04 31.27 8.34
CA PHE A 10 1.66 30.81 8.42
C PHE A 10 0.74 31.85 9.08
N VAL A 11 -0.22 32.33 8.29
CA VAL A 11 -1.28 33.23 8.73
C VAL A 11 -2.60 32.71 8.17
N SER A 12 -3.63 32.69 9.00
CA SER A 12 -4.95 32.19 8.66
C SER A 12 -6.06 33.14 9.13
N LEU A 13 -7.18 33.15 8.41
CA LEU A 13 -8.40 33.81 8.88
C LEU A 13 -9.19 32.96 9.87
N LYS A 14 -9.04 31.62 9.82
CA LYS A 14 -9.72 30.65 10.69
C LYS A 14 -8.76 30.02 11.72
N LEU A 15 -9.20 29.92 12.97
CA LEU A 15 -8.51 29.27 14.08
C LEU A 15 -8.36 27.77 13.81
N SER A 16 -9.39 27.14 13.24
CA SER A 16 -9.34 25.73 12.83
C SER A 16 -8.15 25.40 11.92
N GLN A 17 -7.84 26.27 10.95
CA GLN A 17 -6.67 26.15 10.07
C GLN A 17 -5.35 26.35 10.82
N LEU A 18 -5.27 27.26 11.80
CA LEU A 18 -4.10 27.41 12.66
C LEU A 18 -3.84 26.14 13.50
N LEU A 19 -4.88 25.56 14.11
CA LEU A 19 -4.76 24.34 14.91
C LEU A 19 -4.39 23.10 14.07
N SER A 20 -4.84 23.07 12.81
CA SER A 20 -4.45 22.06 11.84
C SER A 20 -2.97 22.19 11.48
N HIS A 21 -2.54 23.39 11.10
CA HIS A 21 -1.15 23.69 10.76
C HIS A 21 -0.18 23.36 11.91
N VAL A 22 -0.45 23.84 13.13
CA VAL A 22 0.38 23.53 14.31
C VAL A 22 0.45 22.02 14.56
N GLY A 23 -0.67 21.30 14.36
CA GLY A 23 -0.73 19.86 14.54
C GLY A 23 -0.07 19.03 13.45
N ARG A 24 0.10 19.53 12.24
CA ARG A 24 0.74 18.80 11.12
C ARG A 24 2.22 19.13 10.98
N CYS A 25 2.54 20.41 11.05
CA CYS A 25 3.89 20.90 10.75
C CYS A 25 4.79 20.84 11.99
N HIS A 26 4.25 21.07 13.19
CA HIS A 26 5.05 21.28 14.39
C HIS A 26 4.88 20.21 15.47
N SER A 27 3.83 19.38 15.42
CA SER A 27 3.52 18.42 16.49
C SER A 27 4.62 17.37 16.78
N CYS A 28 5.48 17.11 15.79
CA CYS A 28 6.60 16.17 15.89
C CYS A 28 7.96 16.86 16.11
N GLU A 29 8.00 18.19 16.33
CA GLU A 29 9.26 18.89 16.55
C GLU A 29 9.86 18.57 17.92
N PRO A 30 11.18 18.32 18.02
CA PRO A 30 11.84 17.94 19.27
C PRO A 30 11.68 18.94 20.42
N ASN A 31 11.48 20.23 20.10
CA ASN A 31 11.36 21.34 21.07
C ASN A 31 10.02 22.08 20.92
N PHE A 32 8.93 21.36 20.61
CA PHE A 32 7.61 21.97 20.44
C PHE A 32 7.22 22.84 21.64
N LEU A 33 7.04 24.14 21.41
CA LEU A 33 6.54 25.10 22.39
C LEU A 33 5.62 26.10 21.68
N VAL A 34 4.32 26.02 21.96
CA VAL A 34 3.31 26.87 21.34
C VAL A 34 2.67 27.79 22.38
N LEU A 35 2.54 29.08 22.07
CA LEU A 35 1.74 30.04 22.84
C LEU A 35 0.30 30.05 22.34
N CYS A 36 -0.70 30.12 23.22
CA CYS A 36 -2.11 30.18 22.81
C CYS A 36 -2.43 31.47 22.07
N GLY A 37 -2.23 32.63 22.69
CA GLY A 37 -2.38 33.95 22.05
C GLY A 37 -3.83 34.35 21.68
N ILE A 38 -4.80 33.43 21.73
CA ILE A 38 -6.20 33.70 21.40
C ILE A 38 -6.81 34.58 22.50
N ASN A 39 -7.42 35.71 22.11
CA ASN A 39 -7.99 36.69 23.02
C ASN A 39 -7.03 37.10 24.15
N GLY A 40 -5.73 37.16 23.86
CA GLY A 40 -4.69 37.53 24.83
C GLY A 40 -4.30 36.42 25.83
N CYS A 41 -4.67 35.16 25.59
CA CYS A 41 -4.31 34.04 26.47
C CYS A 41 -2.79 33.81 26.52
N PRO A 42 -2.13 33.95 27.70
CA PRO A 42 -0.66 33.88 27.81
C PRO A 42 -0.13 32.45 27.99
N ARG A 43 -0.99 31.42 27.92
CA ARG A 43 -0.59 30.04 28.23
C ARG A 43 0.24 29.42 27.12
N THR A 44 1.31 28.74 27.53
CA THR A 44 2.21 27.99 26.64
C THR A 44 2.09 26.48 26.86
N TYR A 45 2.32 25.71 25.82
CA TYR A 45 2.20 24.25 25.84
C TYR A 45 3.38 23.58 25.17
N THR A 46 3.93 22.55 25.81
CA THR A 46 5.04 21.73 25.30
C THR A 46 4.57 20.47 24.57
N ASN A 47 3.25 20.26 24.44
CA ASN A 47 2.70 19.20 23.60
C ASN A 47 1.41 19.66 22.91
N CYS A 48 1.19 19.16 21.69
CA CYS A 48 0.07 19.61 20.83
C CYS A 48 -1.30 19.15 21.35
N VAL A 49 -1.38 18.02 22.05
CA VAL A 49 -2.65 17.48 22.60
C VAL A 49 -3.19 18.38 23.72
N SER A 50 -2.33 18.81 24.63
CA SER A 50 -2.67 19.70 25.75
C SER A 50 -3.03 21.09 25.24
N PHE A 51 -2.35 21.55 24.19
CA PHE A 51 -2.72 22.76 23.48
C PHE A 51 -4.14 22.65 22.90
N ARG A 52 -4.44 21.61 22.13
CA ARG A 52 -5.79 21.39 21.57
C ARG A 52 -6.86 21.32 22.66
N ASN A 53 -6.64 20.51 23.69
CA ASN A 53 -7.56 20.37 24.82
C ASN A 53 -7.81 21.70 25.55
N HIS A 54 -6.81 22.58 25.62
CA HIS A 54 -6.99 23.92 26.18
C HIS A 54 -7.92 24.76 25.30
N ILE A 55 -7.70 24.76 23.99
CA ILE A 55 -8.54 25.51 23.04
C ILE A 55 -9.99 25.04 23.11
N THR A 56 -10.24 23.73 23.09
CA THR A 56 -11.61 23.18 23.17
C THR A 56 -12.31 23.50 24.49
N ARG A 57 -11.57 23.79 25.57
CA ARG A 57 -12.13 24.08 26.90
C ARG A 57 -12.26 25.57 27.22
N LYS A 58 -11.43 26.43 26.62
CA LYS A 58 -11.30 27.84 26.98
C LYS A 58 -11.56 28.81 25.84
N HIS A 59 -11.62 28.31 24.60
CA HIS A 59 -11.86 29.08 23.39
C HIS A 59 -12.84 28.34 22.45
N ALA A 60 -13.77 27.58 23.03
CA ALA A 60 -14.76 26.80 22.29
C ALA A 60 -15.76 27.72 21.53
N ASP A 61 -16.09 28.84 22.14
CA ASP A 61 -16.87 29.95 21.59
C ASP A 61 -16.28 30.47 20.27
N VAL A 62 -14.96 30.60 20.20
CA VAL A 62 -14.25 31.06 18.99
C VAL A 62 -14.33 30.02 17.86
N LEU A 63 -14.23 28.73 18.20
CA LEU A 63 -14.38 27.63 17.25
C LEU A 63 -15.82 27.50 16.72
N LEU A 64 -16.82 27.74 17.58
CA LEU A 64 -18.23 27.66 17.23
C LEU A 64 -18.67 28.86 16.38
N ALA A 65 -18.15 30.06 16.67
CA ALA A 65 -18.39 31.25 15.85
C ALA A 65 -17.91 31.06 14.40
N GLU A 66 -16.78 30.37 14.20
CA GLU A 66 -16.25 30.07 12.85
C GLU A 66 -17.14 29.12 12.05
N SER A 67 -17.82 28.18 12.70
CA SER A 67 -18.74 27.24 12.03
C SER A 67 -20.06 27.87 11.59
N GLN A 68 -20.49 28.98 12.20
CA GLN A 68 -21.72 29.69 11.82
C GLN A 68 -21.51 30.68 10.66
N THR A 69 -20.29 31.20 10.48
CA THR A 69 -19.93 32.10 9.38
C THR A 69 -19.89 31.47 8.00
N ASP A 70 -19.81 30.13 7.90
CA ASP A 70 -19.81 29.42 6.60
C ASP A 70 -21.18 29.43 5.90
N CYS A 71 -22.24 29.95 6.55
CA CYS A 71 -23.59 30.04 5.97
C CYS A 71 -24.05 31.45 5.53
N ARG A 72 -23.22 32.51 5.65
CA ARG A 72 -23.71 33.91 5.51
C ARG A 72 -23.06 34.78 4.41
N ILE A 73 -22.37 34.21 3.42
CA ILE A 73 -21.80 35.03 2.33
C ILE A 73 -22.51 34.73 1.00
N VAL A 74 -23.74 35.26 0.85
CA VAL A 74 -24.26 35.73 -0.44
C VAL A 74 -25.16 36.95 -0.18
N GLU A 75 -24.94 37.99 -0.98
CA GLU A 75 -25.72 39.23 -1.18
C GLU A 75 -25.38 40.46 -0.33
N ASN A 76 -24.87 41.46 -1.08
CA ASN A 76 -24.48 42.80 -0.70
C ASN A 76 -25.69 43.77 -0.70
N VAL A 77 -25.47 44.93 -0.06
CA VAL A 77 -25.73 46.32 -0.53
C VAL A 77 -26.64 47.17 0.39
N ASP A 78 -26.04 48.30 0.79
CA ASP A 78 -26.56 49.62 1.20
C ASP A 78 -27.23 49.89 2.56
N GLY A 79 -26.77 50.99 3.18
CA GLY A 79 -27.71 52.04 3.60
C GLY A 79 -27.80 52.44 5.08
N ASN A 80 -26.78 53.14 5.58
CA ASN A 80 -26.85 54.36 6.42
C ASN A 80 -27.86 54.51 7.60
N SER A 81 -27.28 54.69 8.80
CA SER A 81 -27.59 55.65 9.88
C SER A 81 -28.99 55.77 10.53
N GLY A 82 -29.03 55.73 11.87
CA GLY A 82 -30.03 56.42 12.68
C GLY A 82 -30.25 55.84 14.08
N GLU A 83 -29.69 56.47 15.11
CA GLU A 83 -30.02 56.27 16.53
C GLU A 83 -31.47 56.70 16.85
N THR A 84 -32.15 56.00 17.78
CA THR A 84 -32.87 56.58 18.93
C THR A 84 -33.44 55.50 19.84
N ASP A 85 -33.21 55.65 21.15
CA ASP A 85 -33.87 54.98 22.27
C ASP A 85 -35.40 55.18 22.27
N SER A 86 -36.16 54.14 22.63
CA SER A 86 -37.28 54.27 23.57
C SER A 86 -37.80 52.92 24.07
N ASP A 87 -37.88 52.85 25.38
CA ASP A 87 -38.41 51.82 26.26
C ASP A 87 -39.92 51.57 26.05
N SER A 88 -40.34 50.32 25.80
CA SER A 88 -41.69 49.83 26.20
C SER A 88 -41.80 48.31 26.13
N CYS A 89 -42.07 47.72 27.30
CA CYS A 89 -42.49 46.34 27.51
C CYS A 89 -43.89 46.07 26.91
N ALA A 90 -43.97 45.21 25.90
CA ALA A 90 -45.22 44.54 25.51
C ALA A 90 -44.94 43.22 24.76
N SER A 91 -45.43 42.12 25.34
CA SER A 91 -45.77 40.82 24.73
C SER A 91 -44.74 40.15 23.82
N GLU A 92 -44.13 39.08 24.33
CA GLU A 92 -43.47 38.02 23.56
C GLU A 92 -44.44 37.45 22.50
N GLU A 93 -44.36 37.95 21.27
CA GLU A 93 -44.63 37.11 20.10
C GLU A 93 -43.34 36.37 19.78
N LEU A 94 -43.30 35.09 20.16
CA LEU A 94 -42.28 34.13 19.74
C LEU A 94 -42.36 34.00 18.22
N ASP A 95 -41.54 34.77 17.51
CA ASP A 95 -41.31 34.59 16.08
C ASP A 95 -40.68 33.21 15.88
N HIS A 96 -41.50 32.29 15.40
CA HIS A 96 -41.14 30.90 15.15
C HIS A 96 -40.31 30.88 13.87
N ASP A 97 -39.01 31.12 13.99
CA ASP A 97 -38.06 30.96 12.89
C ASP A 97 -37.91 29.46 12.60
N SER A 98 -38.85 28.94 11.80
CA SER A 98 -38.88 27.56 11.34
C SER A 98 -37.72 27.33 10.38
N GLN A 99 -36.57 26.90 10.90
CA GLN A 99 -35.58 26.19 10.09
C GLN A 99 -36.29 24.99 9.47
N GLN A 100 -36.59 25.09 8.18
CA GLN A 100 -37.24 24.04 7.42
C GLN A 100 -36.33 22.81 7.41
N PHE A 101 -36.70 21.78 8.18
CA PHE A 101 -35.95 20.53 8.29
C PHE A 101 -35.97 19.80 6.93
N ASP A 102 -34.83 19.75 6.25
CA ASP A 102 -34.69 19.06 4.96
C ASP A 102 -34.66 17.54 5.17
N LEU A 103 -35.86 16.95 5.07
CA LEU A 103 -36.11 15.53 5.25
C LEU A 103 -35.40 14.67 4.18
N GLN A 104 -35.22 15.22 2.98
CA GLN A 104 -34.60 14.53 1.83
C GLN A 104 -33.10 14.35 2.07
N LYS A 105 -32.41 15.44 2.39
CA LYS A 105 -30.97 15.42 2.70
C LYS A 105 -30.64 14.52 3.89
N THR A 106 -31.45 14.59 4.94
CA THR A 106 -31.29 13.73 6.13
C THR A 106 -31.46 12.24 5.77
N SER A 107 -32.39 11.91 4.88
CA SER A 107 -32.61 10.54 4.39
C SER A 107 -31.40 10.01 3.61
N GLU A 108 -30.83 10.83 2.73
CA GLU A 108 -29.62 10.48 1.96
C GLU A 108 -28.40 10.27 2.87
N GLU A 109 -28.21 11.13 3.88
CA GLU A 109 -27.14 11.00 4.88
C GLU A 109 -27.28 9.70 5.70
N LEU A 110 -28.50 9.34 6.10
CA LEU A 110 -28.77 8.08 6.82
C LEU A 110 -28.52 6.85 5.94
N GLN A 111 -28.98 6.88 4.69
CA GLN A 111 -28.75 5.79 3.74
C GLN A 111 -27.25 5.60 3.48
N ARG A 112 -26.51 6.70 3.35
CA ARG A 112 -25.06 6.69 3.22
C ARG A 112 -24.38 6.11 4.46
N ALA A 113 -24.80 6.52 5.66
CA ALA A 113 -24.29 5.97 6.91
C ALA A 113 -24.54 4.45 7.02
N ALA A 114 -25.73 3.98 6.65
CA ALA A 114 -26.07 2.57 6.60
C ALA A 114 -25.18 1.80 5.60
N ALA A 115 -24.99 2.33 4.39
CA ALA A 115 -24.12 1.75 3.38
C ALA A 115 -22.67 1.61 3.87
N LEU A 116 -22.12 2.66 4.50
CA LEU A 116 -20.78 2.68 5.08
C LEU A 116 -20.65 1.72 6.27
N TYR A 117 -21.70 1.55 7.07
CA TYR A 117 -21.73 0.56 8.15
C TYR A 117 -21.61 -0.87 7.62
N LEU A 118 -22.35 -1.22 6.56
CA LEU A 118 -22.27 -2.54 5.94
C LEU A 118 -20.88 -2.80 5.33
N LEU A 119 -20.31 -1.79 4.67
CA LEU A 119 -18.94 -1.85 4.16
C LEU A 119 -17.89 -1.98 5.28
N LYS A 120 -18.09 -1.31 6.43
CA LYS A 120 -17.23 -1.43 7.61
C LYS A 120 -17.20 -2.85 8.15
N LEU A 121 -18.37 -3.49 8.33
CA LEU A 121 -18.49 -4.87 8.80
C LEU A 121 -17.77 -5.83 7.85
N LYS A 122 -17.92 -5.59 6.55
CA LYS A 122 -17.18 -6.28 5.50
C LYS A 122 -15.67 -6.05 5.65
N ASP A 123 -15.20 -4.82 5.71
CA ASP A 123 -13.76 -4.57 5.72
C ASP A 123 -13.10 -4.92 7.06
N ARG A 124 -13.53 -4.33 8.17
CA ARG A 124 -12.88 -4.49 9.48
C ARG A 124 -13.14 -5.85 10.11
N ASP A 125 -14.39 -6.27 10.11
CA ASP A 125 -14.83 -7.49 10.81
C ASP A 125 -14.84 -8.72 9.89
N ARG A 126 -14.49 -8.52 8.61
CA ARG A 126 -14.41 -9.52 7.53
C ARG A 126 -15.72 -10.23 7.19
N VAL A 127 -16.84 -9.81 7.79
CA VAL A 127 -18.14 -10.49 7.80
C VAL A 127 -18.61 -10.96 6.40
N PRO A 128 -19.11 -12.20 6.24
CA PRO A 128 -19.60 -12.69 4.95
C PRO A 128 -20.95 -12.07 4.58
N GLN A 129 -21.28 -12.02 3.29
CA GLN A 129 -22.54 -11.44 2.81
C GLN A 129 -23.79 -12.09 3.43
N THR A 130 -23.75 -13.39 3.71
CA THR A 130 -24.87 -14.10 4.35
C THR A 130 -25.19 -13.56 5.74
N VAL A 131 -24.15 -13.20 6.50
CA VAL A 131 -24.30 -12.61 7.84
C VAL A 131 -24.69 -11.13 7.74
N ILE A 132 -24.18 -10.40 6.74
CA ILE A 132 -24.62 -9.03 6.43
C ILE A 132 -26.13 -8.99 6.19
N ASN A 133 -26.66 -9.91 5.37
CA ASN A 133 -28.10 -9.97 5.09
C ASN A 133 -28.92 -10.21 6.37
N TYR A 134 -28.44 -11.10 7.25
CA TYR A 134 -29.06 -11.33 8.56
C TYR A 134 -29.01 -10.08 9.45
N ILE A 135 -27.89 -9.35 9.47
CA ILE A 135 -27.77 -8.10 10.23
C ILE A 135 -28.78 -7.07 9.71
N VAL A 136 -28.89 -6.91 8.39
CA VAL A 136 -29.85 -6.01 7.76
C VAL A 136 -31.28 -6.37 8.16
N GLU A 137 -31.67 -7.63 8.00
CA GLU A 137 -33.02 -8.13 8.33
C GLU A 137 -33.39 -7.87 9.79
N ASN A 138 -32.58 -8.36 10.74
CA ASN A 138 -32.91 -8.23 12.17
C ASN A 138 -32.86 -6.79 12.66
N THR A 139 -31.94 -5.97 12.14
CA THR A 139 -31.86 -4.56 12.53
C THR A 139 -33.08 -3.79 12.01
N THR A 140 -33.50 -4.06 10.77
CA THR A 140 -34.73 -3.48 10.21
C THR A 140 -35.95 -3.91 11.04
N ASP A 141 -36.06 -5.18 11.44
CA ASP A 141 -37.19 -5.66 12.25
C ASP A 141 -37.23 -5.00 13.65
N ILE A 142 -36.06 -4.82 14.29
CA ILE A 142 -35.96 -4.11 15.57
C ILE A 142 -36.41 -2.65 15.42
N VAL A 143 -35.96 -1.95 14.38
CA VAL A 143 -36.34 -0.55 14.14
C VAL A 143 -37.83 -0.45 13.84
N ARG A 144 -38.37 -1.31 12.97
CA ARG A 144 -39.80 -1.35 12.62
C ARG A 144 -40.67 -1.58 13.86
N THR A 145 -40.32 -2.56 14.70
CA THR A 145 -41.05 -2.85 15.93
C THR A 145 -41.06 -1.64 16.87
N ASN A 146 -39.94 -0.93 17.01
CA ASN A 146 -39.87 0.27 17.84
C ASN A 146 -40.71 1.43 17.26
N MET A 147 -40.71 1.60 15.93
CA MET A 147 -41.51 2.63 15.27
C MET A 147 -43.01 2.33 15.33
N GLU A 148 -43.42 1.06 15.25
CA GLU A 148 -44.82 0.65 15.46
C GLU A 148 -45.29 0.95 16.89
N VAL A 149 -44.42 0.76 17.89
CA VAL A 149 -44.70 1.14 19.28
C VAL A 149 -44.83 2.66 19.41
N LEU A 150 -43.96 3.44 18.76
CA LEU A 150 -44.08 4.90 18.75
C LEU A 150 -45.35 5.38 18.04
N LYS A 151 -45.68 4.80 16.88
CA LYS A 151 -46.92 5.06 16.14
C LYS A 151 -48.12 4.84 17.05
N SER A 152 -48.19 3.69 17.71
CA SER A 152 -49.29 3.34 18.63
C SER A 152 -49.41 4.32 19.81
N ARG A 153 -48.28 4.74 20.39
CA ARG A 153 -48.27 5.75 21.48
C ARG A 153 -48.70 7.13 21.00
N LEU A 154 -48.28 7.52 19.80
CA LEU A 154 -48.64 8.80 19.19
C LEU A 154 -50.13 8.84 18.86
N THR A 155 -50.67 7.78 18.25
CA THR A 155 -52.12 7.62 18.00
C THR A 155 -52.92 7.76 19.28
N ALA A 156 -52.56 7.02 20.34
CA ALA A 156 -53.27 7.11 21.62
C ALA A 156 -53.24 8.53 22.24
N LYS A 157 -52.14 9.28 22.07
CA LYS A 157 -52.02 10.66 22.56
C LYS A 157 -52.85 11.64 21.72
N LEU A 158 -52.88 11.48 20.41
CA LEU A 158 -53.71 12.29 19.51
C LEU A 158 -55.21 12.02 19.74
N ASP A 159 -55.60 10.75 19.92
CA ASP A 159 -56.97 10.38 20.25
C ASP A 159 -57.43 11.02 21.58
N THR A 160 -56.54 11.04 22.59
CA THR A 160 -56.81 11.71 23.87
C THR A 160 -57.00 13.22 23.71
N ALA A 161 -56.35 13.82 22.71
CA ALA A 161 -56.50 15.23 22.36
C ALA A 161 -57.69 15.51 21.42
N GLY A 162 -58.44 14.49 21.02
CA GLY A 162 -59.57 14.61 20.08
C GLY A 162 -59.14 14.81 18.62
N ILE A 163 -57.90 14.47 18.27
CA ILE A 163 -57.34 14.60 16.91
C ILE A 163 -57.18 13.20 16.32
N ASP A 164 -57.82 12.92 15.18
CA ASP A 164 -57.59 11.68 14.44
C ASP A 164 -56.17 11.68 13.85
N PHE A 165 -55.42 10.61 14.10
CA PHE A 165 -54.07 10.39 13.56
C PHE A 165 -54.00 10.58 12.05
N ASN A 166 -55.03 10.16 11.30
CA ASN A 166 -55.06 10.28 9.84
C ASN A 166 -55.51 11.67 9.37
N ALA A 167 -56.10 12.47 10.26
CA ALA A 167 -56.53 13.84 9.95
C ALA A 167 -55.36 14.83 10.01
N VAL A 168 -54.21 14.45 10.59
CA VAL A 168 -53.00 15.27 10.59
C VAL A 168 -52.21 15.04 9.30
N PRO A 169 -52.09 16.04 8.41
CA PRO A 169 -51.37 15.89 7.15
C PRO A 169 -49.92 15.46 7.36
N GLY A 170 -49.45 14.47 6.58
CA GLY A 170 -48.06 13.99 6.60
C GLY A 170 -47.67 13.08 7.77
N ILE A 171 -48.43 12.99 8.86
CA ILE A 171 -48.07 12.11 10.00
C ILE A 171 -48.10 10.63 9.63
N ALA A 172 -49.11 10.19 8.88
CA ALA A 172 -49.19 8.79 8.44
C ALA A 172 -48.02 8.43 7.51
N GLU A 173 -47.54 9.39 6.73
CA GLU A 173 -46.46 9.20 5.76
C GLU A 173 -45.11 8.92 6.44
N LEU A 174 -44.88 9.49 7.64
CA LEU A 174 -43.67 9.25 8.45
C LEU A 174 -43.48 7.79 8.89
N PHE A 175 -44.55 6.99 8.84
CA PHE A 175 -44.57 5.59 9.25
C PHE A 175 -44.83 4.63 8.07
N HIS A 176 -44.67 5.07 6.82
CA HIS A 176 -44.70 4.15 5.67
C HIS A 176 -43.51 3.17 5.71
N GLU A 177 -43.74 1.90 5.37
CA GLU A 177 -42.73 0.83 5.49
C GLU A 177 -41.44 1.10 4.69
N ASP A 178 -41.55 1.82 3.58
CA ASP A 178 -40.42 2.13 2.68
C ASP A 178 -39.59 3.34 3.12
N THR A 179 -40.05 4.08 4.14
CA THR A 179 -39.31 5.24 4.68
C THR A 179 -38.03 4.81 5.39
N ILE A 180 -37.00 5.64 5.32
CA ILE A 180 -35.71 5.38 5.97
C ILE A 180 -35.83 5.25 7.51
N THR A 181 -36.87 5.86 8.10
CA THR A 181 -37.19 5.79 9.53
C THR A 181 -37.71 4.41 9.95
N MET A 182 -38.49 3.76 9.08
CA MET A 182 -38.99 2.40 9.29
C MET A 182 -37.98 1.34 8.82
N ASN A 183 -37.20 1.64 7.78
CA ASN A 183 -36.20 0.76 7.21
C ASN A 183 -34.86 1.48 6.99
N PRO A 184 -33.91 1.38 7.95
CA PRO A 184 -32.62 2.06 7.85
C PRO A 184 -31.75 1.55 6.69
N PHE A 185 -32.09 0.40 6.12
CA PHE A 185 -31.43 -0.21 4.97
C PHE A 185 -32.33 -0.20 3.72
N SER A 186 -33.24 0.77 3.62
CA SER A 186 -34.02 0.99 2.40
C SER A 186 -33.07 1.19 1.21
N GLY A 187 -33.29 0.45 0.13
CA GLY A 187 -32.37 0.41 -1.02
C GLY A 187 -31.02 -0.30 -0.76
N LEU A 188 -30.86 -1.03 0.35
CA LEU A 188 -29.65 -1.76 0.75
C LEU A 188 -29.96 -3.19 1.28
N ALA A 189 -31.15 -3.72 1.00
CA ALA A 189 -31.65 -4.95 1.61
C ALA A 189 -30.86 -6.21 1.21
N ASN A 190 -30.28 -6.21 0.00
CA ASN A 190 -29.51 -7.34 -0.53
C ASN A 190 -28.22 -6.88 -1.21
N GLU A 191 -27.35 -7.85 -1.52
CA GLU A 191 -26.03 -7.61 -2.11
C GLU A 191 -26.08 -6.78 -3.41
N ASN A 192 -27.09 -6.99 -4.26
CA ASN A 192 -27.19 -6.26 -5.53
C ASN A 192 -27.54 -4.79 -5.29
N GLN A 193 -28.51 -4.54 -4.41
CA GLN A 193 -28.90 -3.18 -4.01
C GLN A 193 -27.74 -2.44 -3.34
N GLN A 194 -27.04 -3.11 -2.41
CA GLN A 194 -25.82 -2.60 -1.77
C GLN A 194 -24.76 -2.25 -2.81
N HIS A 195 -24.44 -3.17 -3.71
CA HIS A 195 -23.43 -2.97 -4.75
C HIS A 195 -23.76 -1.81 -5.69
N GLN A 196 -25.03 -1.71 -6.11
CA GLN A 196 -25.50 -0.59 -6.95
C GLN A 196 -25.36 0.74 -6.21
N TYR A 197 -25.75 0.81 -4.94
CA TYR A 197 -25.58 2.03 -4.14
C TYR A 197 -24.10 2.43 -4.00
N TYR A 198 -23.20 1.47 -3.76
CA TYR A 198 -21.77 1.74 -3.63
C TYR A 198 -21.17 2.30 -4.93
N LYS A 199 -21.63 1.78 -6.07
CA LYS A 199 -21.22 2.28 -7.39
C LYS A 199 -21.68 3.71 -7.61
N ASP A 200 -22.96 3.97 -7.40
CA ASP A 200 -23.57 5.24 -7.77
C ASP A 200 -23.20 6.37 -6.79
N ASN A 201 -22.97 6.06 -5.51
CA ASN A 201 -22.83 7.07 -4.46
C ASN A 201 -21.45 7.10 -3.75
N LEU A 202 -20.68 6.01 -3.83
CA LEU A 202 -19.40 5.88 -3.10
C LEU A 202 -18.20 5.67 -4.03
N SER A 203 -18.38 5.83 -5.34
CA SER A 203 -17.34 5.70 -6.36
C SER A 203 -16.61 4.35 -6.31
N LEU A 204 -17.35 3.25 -6.12
CA LEU A 204 -16.79 1.91 -6.16
C LEU A 204 -16.22 1.59 -7.56
N VAL A 205 -14.94 1.22 -7.60
CA VAL A 205 -14.28 0.72 -8.82
C VAL A 205 -14.51 -0.78 -8.94
N GLU A 206 -15.14 -1.20 -10.04
CA GLU A 206 -15.52 -2.60 -10.23
C GLU A 206 -14.40 -3.43 -10.89
N PRO A 207 -14.10 -4.65 -10.39
CA PRO A 207 -13.20 -5.55 -11.09
C PRO A 207 -13.77 -5.96 -12.46
N ARG A 208 -13.02 -5.72 -13.53
CA ARG A 208 -13.32 -6.21 -14.87
C ARG A 208 -12.93 -7.68 -15.00
N ARG A 209 -13.93 -8.52 -15.25
CA ARG A 209 -13.73 -9.95 -15.53
C ARG A 209 -13.17 -10.15 -16.95
N ILE A 210 -12.11 -10.94 -17.05
CA ILE A 210 -11.50 -11.36 -18.32
C ILE A 210 -11.71 -12.87 -18.48
N VAL A 211 -12.39 -13.26 -19.56
CA VAL A 211 -12.55 -14.68 -19.93
C VAL A 211 -11.37 -15.09 -20.79
N LEU A 212 -10.46 -15.88 -20.23
CA LEU A 212 -9.23 -16.33 -20.89
C LEU A 212 -9.45 -17.55 -21.78
N GLY A 213 -10.47 -18.34 -21.48
CA GLY A 213 -10.86 -19.48 -22.30
C GLY A 213 -11.97 -20.31 -21.67
N HIS A 214 -12.33 -21.39 -22.34
CA HIS A 214 -13.43 -22.26 -21.96
C HIS A 214 -12.98 -23.71 -21.81
N TYR A 215 -13.58 -24.43 -20.87
CA TYR A 215 -13.40 -25.86 -20.70
C TYR A 215 -14.70 -26.54 -20.28
N HIS A 216 -14.83 -27.82 -20.59
CA HIS A 216 -16.00 -28.62 -20.18
C HIS A 216 -15.66 -29.44 -18.95
N THR A 217 -16.56 -29.47 -17.97
CA THR A 217 -16.43 -30.34 -16.80
C THR A 217 -17.78 -30.95 -16.44
N LYS A 218 -17.74 -32.17 -15.90
CA LYS A 218 -18.93 -32.79 -15.31
C LYS A 218 -19.15 -32.23 -13.92
N VAL A 219 -20.35 -31.74 -13.65
CA VAL A 219 -20.76 -31.32 -12.30
C VAL A 219 -22.01 -32.10 -11.91
N ARG A 220 -22.01 -32.59 -10.67
CA ARG A 220 -23.18 -33.27 -10.10
C ARG A 220 -24.21 -32.20 -9.70
N ARG A 221 -25.40 -32.26 -10.30
CA ARG A 221 -26.56 -31.46 -9.88
C ARG A 221 -27.67 -32.43 -9.48
N GLY A 222 -27.90 -32.58 -8.18
CA GLY A 222 -28.74 -33.64 -7.62
C GLY A 222 -28.17 -35.03 -7.94
N ASN A 223 -29.01 -35.91 -8.50
CA ASN A 223 -28.62 -37.29 -8.84
C ASN A 223 -28.04 -37.46 -10.26
N LYS A 224 -27.94 -36.39 -11.06
CA LYS A 224 -27.42 -36.47 -12.44
C LYS A 224 -26.09 -35.74 -12.59
N LEU A 225 -25.16 -36.35 -13.32
CA LEU A 225 -23.96 -35.68 -13.83
C LEU A 225 -24.34 -34.90 -15.09
N LYS A 226 -24.16 -33.58 -15.07
CA LYS A 226 -24.35 -32.72 -16.24
C LYS A 226 -23.00 -32.20 -16.71
N TYR A 227 -22.79 -32.21 -18.03
CA TYR A 227 -21.69 -31.47 -18.62
C TYR A 227 -22.03 -30.00 -18.59
N ILE A 228 -21.15 -29.19 -18.01
CA ILE A 228 -21.26 -27.73 -18.05
C ILE A 228 -19.97 -27.15 -18.62
N GLN A 229 -20.12 -26.11 -19.42
CA GLN A 229 -19.00 -25.29 -19.84
C GLN A 229 -18.65 -24.34 -18.69
N LYS A 230 -17.37 -24.24 -18.38
CA LYS A 230 -16.78 -23.29 -17.42
C LYS A 230 -15.73 -22.45 -18.14
N THR A 231 -15.37 -21.36 -17.50
CA THR A 231 -14.39 -20.40 -17.97
C THR A 231 -13.13 -20.43 -17.12
N ASP A 232 -11.99 -20.19 -17.76
CA ASP A 232 -10.76 -19.77 -17.08
C ASP A 232 -10.82 -18.24 -17.01
N ASP A 233 -10.84 -17.68 -15.81
CA ASP A 233 -11.03 -16.24 -15.61
C ASP A 233 -9.79 -15.57 -14.97
N ALA A 234 -9.64 -14.26 -15.23
CA ALA A 234 -8.80 -13.31 -14.52
C ALA A 234 -9.60 -12.04 -14.21
N TYR A 235 -9.11 -11.23 -13.26
CA TYR A 235 -9.80 -10.03 -12.80
C TYR A 235 -8.84 -8.85 -12.76
N TYR A 236 -9.10 -7.85 -13.59
CA TYR A 236 -8.35 -6.60 -13.70
C TYR A 236 -9.11 -5.47 -13.01
N ILE A 237 -8.41 -4.60 -12.32
CA ILE A 237 -8.98 -3.36 -11.77
C ILE A 237 -8.64 -2.25 -12.76
N PRO A 238 -9.62 -1.60 -13.40
CA PRO A 238 -9.36 -0.49 -14.33
C PRO A 238 -8.51 0.59 -13.67
N VAL A 239 -7.24 0.69 -14.09
CA VAL A 239 -6.27 1.53 -13.39
C VAL A 239 -6.64 3.01 -13.47
N LEU A 240 -7.26 3.46 -14.56
CA LEU A 240 -7.71 4.85 -14.70
C LEU A 240 -8.86 5.18 -13.75
N GLU A 241 -9.84 4.28 -13.59
CA GLU A 241 -10.92 4.46 -12.60
C GLU A 241 -10.37 4.44 -11.18
N SER A 242 -9.44 3.52 -10.89
CA SER A 242 -8.78 3.44 -9.59
C SER A 242 -7.92 4.67 -9.29
N LEU A 243 -7.19 5.20 -10.27
CA LEU A 243 -6.47 6.46 -10.14
C LEU A 243 -7.42 7.62 -9.90
N GLN A 244 -8.52 7.74 -10.65
CA GLN A 244 -9.52 8.79 -10.39
C GLN A 244 -10.05 8.71 -8.95
N GLN A 245 -10.36 7.50 -8.47
CA GLN A 245 -10.83 7.27 -7.11
C GLN A 245 -9.83 7.77 -6.06
N LEU A 246 -8.52 7.53 -6.27
CA LEU A 246 -7.46 7.98 -5.37
C LEU A 246 -7.19 9.49 -5.49
N LEU A 247 -7.26 10.05 -6.69
CA LEU A 247 -7.03 11.48 -6.93
C LEU A 247 -8.12 12.36 -6.32
N ASN A 248 -9.29 11.80 -6.03
CA ASN A 248 -10.36 12.48 -5.31
C ASN A 248 -10.14 12.50 -3.77
N ASP A 249 -9.11 11.82 -3.26
CA ASP A 249 -8.71 11.89 -1.86
C ASP A 249 -7.72 13.03 -1.63
N ASP A 250 -8.07 13.97 -0.74
CA ASP A 250 -7.25 15.15 -0.45
C ASP A 250 -5.82 14.79 -0.02
N ALA A 251 -5.64 13.72 0.76
CA ALA A 251 -4.32 13.35 1.25
C ALA A 251 -3.43 12.78 0.14
N ILE A 252 -4.00 12.11 -0.86
CA ILE A 252 -3.28 11.66 -2.06
C ILE A 252 -2.99 12.85 -2.97
N LEU A 253 -4.00 13.68 -3.25
CA LEU A 253 -3.87 14.80 -4.18
C LEU A 253 -2.82 15.81 -3.68
N GLU A 254 -2.77 16.07 -2.37
CA GLU A 254 -1.74 16.91 -1.73
C GLU A 254 -0.32 16.39 -2.01
N GLN A 255 -0.10 15.07 -2.07
CA GLN A 255 1.23 14.52 -2.39
C GLN A 255 1.61 14.74 -3.85
N ILE A 256 0.63 14.72 -4.76
CA ILE A 256 0.87 14.90 -6.19
C ILE A 256 1.10 16.36 -6.52
N ASP A 257 0.30 17.25 -5.94
CA ASP A 257 0.40 18.70 -6.13
C ASP A 257 1.65 19.29 -5.42
N ASN A 258 2.30 18.54 -4.52
CA ASN A 258 3.52 18.96 -3.82
C ASN A 258 4.68 17.94 -3.99
N PRO A 259 5.32 17.89 -5.17
CA PRO A 259 6.48 17.04 -5.44
C PRO A 259 7.60 17.18 -4.40
N HIS A 260 8.34 16.10 -4.15
CA HIS A 260 9.27 15.99 -3.00
C HIS A 260 10.73 15.75 -3.34
N THR A 261 11.19 16.30 -4.47
CA THR A 261 12.60 16.21 -4.87
C THR A 261 13.53 16.95 -3.90
N SER A 262 14.71 16.38 -3.70
CA SER A 262 15.81 16.89 -2.87
C SER A 262 16.72 17.82 -3.67
N ASN A 263 17.37 18.77 -3.00
CA ASN A 263 18.27 19.76 -3.61
C ASN A 263 19.66 19.83 -2.96
N ASP A 264 19.99 18.89 -2.07
CA ASP A 264 21.23 18.86 -1.28
C ASP A 264 22.23 17.79 -1.75
N GLY A 265 22.01 17.20 -2.92
CA GLY A 265 22.86 16.15 -3.49
C GLY A 265 22.68 14.76 -2.87
N LEU A 266 21.72 14.59 -1.97
CA LEU A 266 21.35 13.30 -1.38
C LEU A 266 20.13 12.69 -2.08
N MET A 267 20.15 11.38 -2.27
CA MET A 267 19.03 10.62 -2.83
C MET A 267 18.22 9.99 -1.71
N ARG A 268 16.93 10.34 -1.61
CA ARG A 268 15.98 9.85 -0.61
C ARG A 268 14.87 9.00 -1.21
N ASP A 269 14.58 9.21 -2.49
CA ASP A 269 13.55 8.50 -3.25
C ASP A 269 13.86 8.45 -4.75
N TYR A 270 13.00 7.80 -5.54
CA TYR A 270 13.14 7.71 -7.00
C TYR A 270 13.27 9.07 -7.67
N CYS A 271 12.51 10.07 -7.23
CA CYS A 271 12.56 11.42 -7.81
C CYS A 271 13.93 12.12 -7.69
N ASP A 272 14.82 11.64 -6.81
CA ASP A 272 16.19 12.15 -6.65
C ASP A 272 17.21 11.44 -7.54
N SER A 273 16.83 10.32 -8.15
CA SER A 273 17.71 9.44 -8.91
C SER A 273 18.05 9.98 -10.29
N ASP A 274 19.14 9.49 -10.87
CA ASP A 274 19.53 9.82 -12.24
C ASP A 274 18.48 9.32 -13.24
N GLY A 275 17.92 8.13 -12.98
CA GLY A 275 16.89 7.55 -13.84
C GLY A 275 15.62 8.39 -13.91
N PHE A 276 15.25 9.12 -12.85
CA PHE A 276 14.14 10.07 -12.87
C PHE A 276 14.50 11.36 -13.65
N LYS A 277 15.68 11.91 -13.38
CA LYS A 277 16.18 13.15 -14.02
C LYS A 277 16.39 13.00 -15.52
N GLU A 278 16.73 11.80 -15.98
CA GLU A 278 16.89 11.46 -17.40
C GLU A 278 15.58 10.96 -18.04
N HIS A 279 14.54 10.70 -17.25
CA HIS A 279 13.31 10.10 -17.74
C HIS A 279 12.56 11.06 -18.67
N PRO A 280 12.19 10.67 -19.91
CA PRO A 280 11.60 11.57 -20.90
C PRO A 280 10.28 12.22 -20.47
N LEU A 281 9.49 11.56 -19.61
CA LEU A 281 8.28 12.14 -19.01
C LEU A 281 8.58 12.88 -17.69
N PHE A 282 9.01 12.17 -16.65
CA PHE A 282 9.12 12.72 -15.29
C PHE A 282 10.12 13.87 -15.13
N SER A 283 11.15 13.96 -15.97
CA SER A 283 12.07 15.10 -15.96
C SER A 283 11.44 16.40 -16.48
N GLN A 284 10.36 16.31 -17.27
CA GLN A 284 9.68 17.44 -17.90
C GLN A 284 8.39 17.81 -17.15
N ASP A 285 7.69 16.82 -16.61
CA ASP A 285 6.43 16.99 -15.91
C ASP A 285 6.53 16.47 -14.46
N PRO A 286 6.70 17.37 -13.48
CA PRO A 286 6.84 16.97 -12.07
C PRO A 286 5.54 16.43 -11.47
N TYR A 287 4.38 16.66 -12.12
CA TYR A 287 3.07 16.18 -11.66
C TYR A 287 2.67 14.86 -12.32
N ALA A 288 3.45 14.37 -13.28
CA ALA A 288 3.17 13.10 -13.95
C ALA A 288 3.06 11.95 -12.94
N LEU A 289 2.04 11.12 -13.10
CA LEU A 289 1.76 9.99 -12.23
C LEU A 289 2.80 8.89 -12.42
N GLN A 290 3.47 8.53 -11.33
CA GLN A 290 4.57 7.56 -11.29
C GLN A 290 4.02 6.20 -10.83
N LEU A 291 3.75 5.27 -11.75
CA LEU A 291 3.23 3.95 -11.40
C LEU A 291 4.39 3.00 -11.05
N ILE A 292 4.51 2.62 -9.78
CA ILE A 292 5.39 1.54 -9.34
C ILE A 292 4.57 0.26 -9.31
N ILE A 293 4.90 -0.70 -10.16
CA ILE A 293 4.15 -1.96 -10.28
C ILE A 293 4.87 -3.06 -9.52
N TYR A 294 4.13 -4.00 -8.97
CA TYR A 294 4.68 -5.19 -8.33
C TYR A 294 3.93 -6.45 -8.75
N PHE A 295 4.65 -7.57 -8.81
CA PHE A 295 4.08 -8.90 -8.99
C PHE A 295 4.73 -9.94 -8.07
N ASP A 296 3.90 -10.80 -7.48
CA ASP A 296 4.31 -12.05 -6.83
C ASP A 296 3.14 -13.06 -6.79
N GLU A 297 3.47 -14.31 -6.50
CA GLU A 297 2.54 -15.43 -6.36
C GLU A 297 2.41 -15.88 -4.90
N PHE A 298 1.19 -15.81 -4.34
CA PHE A 298 0.92 -16.30 -2.99
C PHE A 298 0.01 -17.52 -2.96
N GLU A 299 0.27 -18.43 -2.01
CA GLU A 299 -0.60 -19.56 -1.70
C GLU A 299 -1.52 -19.21 -0.52
N VAL A 300 -2.79 -19.58 -0.64
CA VAL A 300 -3.83 -19.29 0.37
C VAL A 300 -4.07 -20.46 1.31
N CYS A 301 -3.99 -21.69 0.81
CA CYS A 301 -4.16 -22.88 1.62
C CYS A 301 -2.86 -23.26 2.36
N ASN A 302 -2.96 -24.13 3.37
CA ASN A 302 -1.78 -24.66 4.05
C ASN A 302 -0.81 -25.27 2.99
N PRO A 303 0.41 -24.74 2.85
CA PRO A 303 1.36 -25.19 1.84
C PRO A 303 1.85 -26.63 2.04
N LEU A 304 1.57 -27.24 3.19
CA LEU A 304 1.90 -28.65 3.49
C LEU A 304 0.70 -29.61 3.37
N GLY A 305 -0.51 -29.10 3.08
CA GLY A 305 -1.72 -29.92 2.99
C GLY A 305 -1.90 -30.59 1.63
N SER A 306 -2.81 -31.58 1.54
CA SER A 306 -3.16 -32.27 0.27
C SER A 306 -3.77 -31.37 -0.82
N ARG A 307 -4.02 -30.09 -0.50
CA ARG A 307 -4.50 -29.05 -1.42
C ARG A 307 -3.48 -27.93 -1.65
N ALA A 308 -2.24 -28.08 -1.19
CA ALA A 308 -1.14 -27.19 -1.53
C ALA A 308 -1.06 -27.01 -3.06
N THR A 309 -0.72 -25.81 -3.54
CA THR A 309 -0.64 -25.41 -4.96
C THR A 309 -1.95 -25.27 -5.72
N LYS A 310 -3.08 -25.74 -5.19
CA LYS A 310 -4.37 -25.69 -5.88
C LYS A 310 -4.96 -24.28 -5.96
N HIS A 311 -4.66 -23.44 -4.97
CA HIS A 311 -5.22 -22.10 -4.83
C HIS A 311 -4.14 -21.01 -4.84
N LYS A 312 -3.02 -21.27 -5.53
CA LYS A 312 -1.98 -20.26 -5.77
C LYS A 312 -2.49 -19.17 -6.71
N ILE A 313 -2.30 -17.92 -6.33
CA ILE A 313 -2.77 -16.73 -7.03
C ILE A 313 -1.57 -15.86 -7.39
N GLY A 314 -1.49 -15.42 -8.65
CA GLY A 314 -0.63 -14.33 -9.07
C GLY A 314 -1.33 -13.00 -8.82
N ALA A 315 -0.67 -12.11 -8.09
CA ALA A 315 -1.19 -10.78 -7.77
C ALA A 315 -0.33 -9.70 -8.41
N PHE A 316 -1.01 -8.74 -9.03
CA PHE A 316 -0.43 -7.52 -9.52
C PHE A 316 -0.89 -6.37 -8.63
N TYR A 317 0.06 -5.58 -8.12
CA TYR A 317 -0.20 -4.37 -7.36
C TYR A 317 0.40 -3.16 -8.07
N TYR A 318 -0.07 -1.97 -7.69
CA TYR A 318 0.62 -0.73 -8.01
C TYR A 318 0.61 0.24 -6.82
N THR A 319 1.55 1.17 -6.80
CA THR A 319 1.57 2.31 -5.89
C THR A 319 2.04 3.56 -6.64
N LEU A 320 1.70 4.74 -6.12
CA LEU A 320 2.14 6.01 -6.69
C LEU A 320 3.50 6.41 -6.12
N GLY A 321 4.50 6.54 -6.99
CA GLY A 321 5.81 7.13 -6.69
C GLY A 321 5.74 8.60 -6.31
N ASN A 322 4.63 9.29 -6.60
CA ASN A 322 4.38 10.66 -6.16
C ASN A 322 4.17 10.76 -4.64
N ILE A 323 3.70 9.69 -3.98
CA ILE A 323 3.46 9.69 -2.53
C ILE A 323 4.80 9.61 -1.80
N ARG A 324 5.07 10.51 -0.85
CA ARG A 324 6.32 10.50 -0.06
C ARG A 324 6.57 9.14 0.61
N PRO A 325 7.83 8.68 0.73
CA PRO A 325 8.11 7.32 1.18
C PRO A 325 7.52 6.94 2.56
N GLU A 326 7.39 7.89 3.47
CA GLU A 326 6.85 7.69 4.82
C GLU A 326 5.38 7.23 4.76
N ASN A 327 4.63 7.81 3.83
CA ASN A 327 3.21 7.54 3.57
C ASN A 327 3.02 6.37 2.58
N ARG A 328 3.93 6.21 1.60
CA ARG A 328 3.90 5.12 0.62
C ARG A 328 4.03 3.73 1.27
N SER A 329 4.63 3.68 2.46
CA SER A 329 4.75 2.44 3.25
C SER A 329 3.43 1.94 3.85
N HIS A 330 2.36 2.76 3.84
CA HIS A 330 1.05 2.41 4.36
C HIS A 330 0.33 1.40 3.42
N LYS A 331 -0.41 0.43 3.97
CA LYS A 331 -1.06 -0.62 3.15
C LYS A 331 -2.13 -0.09 2.20
N ASN A 332 -2.70 1.09 2.49
CA ASN A 332 -3.63 1.78 1.58
C ASN A 332 -2.92 2.48 0.43
N ALA A 333 -1.61 2.72 0.48
CA ALA A 333 -0.87 3.24 -0.66
C ALA A 333 -0.59 2.13 -1.71
N VAL A 334 -0.75 0.85 -1.33
CA VAL A 334 -0.60 -0.31 -2.22
C VAL A 334 -1.96 -0.74 -2.74
N GLN A 335 -2.19 -0.51 -4.02
CA GLN A 335 -3.44 -0.76 -4.72
C GLN A 335 -3.37 -2.04 -5.53
N LEU A 336 -4.54 -2.64 -5.77
CA LEU A 336 -4.66 -3.86 -6.56
C LEU A 336 -4.82 -3.53 -8.04
N LEU A 337 -3.94 -4.07 -8.88
CA LEU A 337 -4.06 -3.99 -10.33
C LEU A 337 -4.84 -5.20 -10.88
N GLY A 338 -4.67 -6.38 -10.29
CA GLY A 338 -5.51 -7.53 -10.61
C GLY A 338 -5.03 -8.87 -10.05
N LEU A 339 -5.90 -9.87 -10.13
CA LEU A 339 -5.67 -11.23 -9.64
C LEU A 339 -5.97 -12.27 -10.72
N ILE A 340 -5.13 -13.30 -10.78
CA ILE A 340 -5.27 -14.45 -11.67
C ILE A 340 -4.79 -15.71 -10.96
N SER A 341 -5.41 -16.86 -11.23
CA SER A 341 -4.86 -18.12 -10.68
C SER A 341 -3.51 -18.43 -11.34
N CYS A 342 -2.52 -18.91 -10.59
CA CYS A 342 -1.20 -19.25 -11.16
C CYS A 342 -1.32 -20.33 -12.25
N LYS A 343 -2.30 -21.23 -12.16
CA LYS A 343 -2.62 -22.19 -13.21
C LYS A 343 -2.97 -21.49 -14.54
N HIS A 344 -3.80 -20.44 -14.49
CA HIS A 344 -4.17 -19.69 -15.67
C HIS A 344 -3.00 -18.81 -16.14
N LEU A 345 -2.27 -18.19 -15.22
CA LEU A 345 -1.10 -17.38 -15.55
C LEU A 345 -0.03 -18.19 -16.33
N LYS A 346 0.26 -19.42 -15.91
CA LYS A 346 1.17 -20.32 -16.62
C LYS A 346 0.65 -20.77 -17.99
N LYS A 347 -0.67 -20.88 -18.15
CA LYS A 347 -1.30 -21.32 -19.41
C LYS A 347 -1.42 -20.19 -20.44
N TYR A 348 -1.72 -18.98 -20.00
CA TYR A 348 -2.05 -17.85 -20.85
C TYR A 348 -0.97 -16.75 -20.87
N GLY A 349 0.03 -16.83 -20.00
CA GLY A 349 1.08 -15.83 -19.86
C GLY A 349 0.63 -14.56 -19.13
N ALA A 350 1.57 -13.65 -18.88
CA ALA A 350 1.31 -12.39 -18.18
C ALA A 350 0.41 -11.42 -18.97
N GLY A 351 0.41 -11.50 -20.31
CA GLY A 351 -0.44 -10.69 -21.19
C GLY A 351 -1.93 -10.86 -20.93
N ALA A 352 -2.35 -12.03 -20.42
CA ALA A 352 -3.73 -12.33 -20.03
C ALA A 352 -4.39 -11.27 -19.13
N LEU A 353 -3.58 -10.54 -18.34
CA LEU A 353 -4.04 -9.44 -17.50
C LEU A 353 -3.38 -8.12 -17.90
N LEU A 354 -2.08 -8.13 -18.20
CA LEU A 354 -1.32 -6.91 -18.46
C LEU A 354 -1.70 -6.21 -19.77
N ASP A 355 -2.28 -6.89 -20.76
CA ASP A 355 -2.68 -6.22 -22.00
C ASP A 355 -3.75 -5.13 -21.75
N LEU A 356 -4.74 -5.38 -20.88
CA LEU A 356 -5.72 -4.36 -20.49
C LEU A 356 -5.09 -3.21 -19.70
N PHE A 357 -4.11 -3.51 -18.85
CA PHE A 357 -3.34 -2.48 -18.17
C PHE A 357 -2.58 -1.61 -19.18
N MET A 358 -1.95 -2.20 -20.20
CA MET A 358 -1.22 -1.46 -21.23
C MET A 358 -2.16 -0.61 -22.09
N GLU A 359 -3.40 -1.04 -22.35
CA GLU A 359 -4.42 -0.23 -23.03
C GLU A 359 -4.76 1.04 -22.25
N ASP A 360 -4.91 0.93 -20.93
CA ASP A 360 -5.17 2.08 -20.06
C ASP A 360 -3.94 2.97 -19.88
N LEU A 361 -2.75 2.36 -19.74
CA LEU A 361 -1.47 3.07 -19.69
C LEU A 361 -1.24 3.90 -20.96
N ALA A 362 -1.55 3.35 -22.14
CA ALA A 362 -1.39 4.07 -23.40
C ALA A 362 -2.23 5.35 -23.48
N LYS A 363 -3.40 5.41 -22.80
CA LYS A 363 -4.20 6.64 -22.67
C LYS A 363 -3.53 7.65 -21.74
N LEU A 364 -2.96 7.17 -20.64
CA LEU A 364 -2.25 8.01 -19.66
C LEU A 364 -0.92 8.56 -20.22
N GLU A 365 -0.28 7.81 -21.12
CA GLU A 365 0.98 8.18 -21.79
C GLU A 365 0.80 9.10 -22.98
N GLN A 366 -0.43 9.48 -23.35
CA GLN A 366 -0.68 10.44 -24.44
C GLN A 366 0.01 11.79 -24.15
N ASP A 367 0.32 12.54 -25.20
CA ASP A 367 1.03 13.82 -25.06
C ASP A 367 0.20 14.84 -24.26
N THR A 368 -1.12 14.81 -24.40
CA THR A 368 -2.06 15.60 -23.59
C THR A 368 -2.37 14.99 -22.22
N GLY A 369 -2.02 13.72 -22.00
CA GLY A 369 -2.43 12.93 -20.83
C GLY A 369 -3.90 12.47 -20.87
N PHE A 370 -4.38 11.99 -19.72
CA PHE A 370 -5.76 11.55 -19.49
C PHE A 370 -6.52 12.56 -18.62
N GLN A 371 -7.80 12.81 -18.94
CA GLN A 371 -8.66 13.71 -18.18
C GLN A 371 -9.31 12.95 -17.02
N PHE A 372 -9.01 13.38 -15.80
CA PHE A 372 -9.65 12.90 -14.59
C PHE A 372 -10.68 13.91 -14.08
N LEU A 373 -11.77 13.42 -13.50
CA LEU A 373 -12.70 14.25 -12.75
C LEU A 373 -12.29 14.24 -11.28
N ILE A 374 -11.76 15.36 -10.79
CA ILE A 374 -11.27 15.53 -9.42
C ILE A 374 -12.15 16.56 -8.72
N GLN A 375 -12.90 16.12 -7.71
CA GLN A 375 -13.83 16.96 -6.95
C GLN A 375 -14.86 17.70 -7.82
N GLY A 376 -15.22 17.11 -8.97
CA GLY A 376 -16.11 17.71 -9.97
C GLY A 376 -15.40 18.53 -11.04
N ASP A 377 -14.11 18.81 -10.88
CA ASP A 377 -13.32 19.58 -11.83
C ASP A 377 -12.48 18.70 -12.76
N PRO A 378 -12.48 18.96 -14.08
CA PRO A 378 -11.63 18.23 -15.01
C PRO A 378 -10.15 18.65 -14.87
N ARG A 379 -9.27 17.68 -14.59
CA ARG A 379 -7.81 17.88 -14.56
C ARG A 379 -7.09 16.86 -15.45
N MET A 380 -6.14 17.34 -16.25
CA MET A 380 -5.31 16.48 -17.11
C MET A 380 -4.08 15.99 -16.35
N PHE A 381 -3.80 14.69 -16.42
CA PHE A 381 -2.55 14.13 -15.92
C PHE A 381 -1.92 13.21 -16.96
N ARG A 382 -0.60 13.31 -17.09
CA ARG A 382 0.22 12.31 -17.78
C ARG A 382 0.76 11.32 -16.75
N GLY A 383 1.25 10.18 -17.20
CA GLY A 383 1.86 9.21 -16.31
C GLY A 383 2.34 7.96 -17.04
N THR A 384 3.23 7.21 -16.38
CA THR A 384 3.75 5.95 -16.90
C THR A 384 4.28 5.07 -15.76
N ILE A 385 4.83 3.91 -16.11
CA ILE A 385 5.53 3.01 -15.20
C ILE A 385 6.88 3.64 -14.81
N ALA A 386 7.05 3.93 -13.52
CA ALA A 386 8.34 4.35 -12.97
C ALA A 386 9.32 3.19 -12.95
N PHE A 387 8.91 2.07 -12.36
CA PHE A 387 9.64 0.80 -12.38
C PHE A 387 8.75 -0.37 -11.96
N PHE A 388 9.23 -1.58 -12.23
CA PHE A 388 8.57 -2.83 -11.91
C PHE A 388 9.35 -3.62 -10.85
N CYS A 389 8.75 -3.80 -9.67
CA CYS A 389 9.30 -4.57 -8.57
C CYS A 389 8.84 -6.03 -8.61
N GLY A 390 9.68 -6.91 -8.08
CA GLY A 390 9.33 -8.30 -7.85
C GLY A 390 10.53 -9.05 -7.30
N ASP A 391 10.30 -10.25 -6.78
CA ASP A 391 11.39 -11.17 -6.52
C ASP A 391 12.09 -11.54 -7.85
N ASN A 392 13.21 -12.27 -7.78
CA ASN A 392 13.94 -12.61 -9.00
C ASN A 392 13.13 -13.47 -9.97
N LEU A 393 12.32 -14.41 -9.48
CA LEU A 393 11.55 -15.29 -10.35
C LEU A 393 10.39 -14.54 -11.00
N GLY A 394 9.65 -13.74 -10.24
CA GLY A 394 8.57 -12.88 -10.73
C GLY A 394 9.09 -11.85 -11.73
N SER A 395 10.22 -11.19 -11.44
CA SER A 395 10.85 -10.25 -12.38
C SER A 395 11.33 -10.94 -13.65
N GLN A 396 11.90 -12.14 -13.56
CA GLN A 396 12.29 -12.93 -14.73
C GLN A 396 11.08 -13.33 -15.58
N PHE A 397 10.03 -13.85 -14.94
CA PHE A 397 8.79 -14.26 -15.61
C PHE A 397 8.13 -13.09 -16.35
N ILE A 398 7.91 -11.96 -15.66
CA ILE A 398 7.27 -10.78 -16.25
C ILE A 398 8.17 -10.10 -17.30
N GLY A 399 9.48 -10.09 -17.07
CA GLY A 399 10.48 -9.59 -18.02
C GLY A 399 10.68 -10.47 -19.24
N GLY A 400 10.09 -11.68 -19.28
CA GLY A 400 10.29 -12.63 -20.37
C GLY A 400 11.68 -13.25 -20.37
N PHE A 401 12.42 -13.18 -19.26
CA PHE A 401 13.70 -13.86 -19.07
C PHE A 401 13.49 -15.32 -18.70
N LYS A 402 14.55 -16.11 -18.88
CA LYS A 402 14.53 -17.53 -18.55
C LYS A 402 14.75 -17.72 -17.05
N GLU A 403 13.81 -18.39 -16.39
CA GLU A 403 13.85 -18.64 -14.95
C GLU A 403 14.89 -19.71 -14.57
N GLY A 404 15.68 -19.43 -13.54
CA GLY A 404 16.61 -20.39 -12.93
C GLY A 404 17.84 -20.79 -13.76
N SER A 405 18.41 -21.96 -13.46
CA SER A 405 19.71 -22.42 -13.99
C SER A 405 19.68 -22.92 -15.45
N GLN A 406 18.56 -22.78 -16.15
CA GLN A 406 18.43 -23.26 -17.52
C GLN A 406 18.91 -22.25 -18.57
N ALA A 407 19.33 -21.06 -18.16
CA ALA A 407 19.83 -19.98 -19.00
C ALA A 407 21.36 -20.02 -19.09
N HIS A 408 21.93 -19.86 -20.29
CA HIS A 408 23.37 -19.66 -20.41
C HIS A 408 23.78 -18.27 -19.89
N ARG A 409 22.97 -17.25 -20.21
CA ARG A 409 23.03 -15.88 -19.70
C ARG A 409 22.02 -15.73 -18.58
N VAL A 410 22.47 -15.63 -17.33
CA VAL A 410 21.61 -15.80 -16.15
C VAL A 410 21.13 -14.49 -15.52
N CYS A 411 21.68 -13.36 -15.94
CA CYS A 411 21.36 -12.06 -15.40
C CYS A 411 20.40 -11.28 -16.33
N ARG A 412 19.46 -10.55 -15.71
CA ARG A 412 18.54 -9.62 -16.41
C ARG A 412 19.16 -8.26 -16.70
N GLU A 413 20.24 -7.92 -16.01
CA GLU A 413 20.95 -6.64 -16.15
C GLU A 413 22.11 -6.73 -17.15
N CYS A 414 22.79 -7.88 -17.19
CA CYS A 414 24.01 -8.05 -17.98
C CYS A 414 24.03 -9.35 -18.79
N MET A 415 25.04 -9.48 -19.63
CA MET A 415 25.30 -10.63 -20.49
C MET A 415 26.27 -11.63 -19.86
N GLY A 416 26.30 -11.69 -18.52
CA GLY A 416 27.11 -12.65 -17.77
C GLY A 416 26.65 -14.09 -18.00
N THR A 417 27.60 -14.95 -18.35
CA THR A 417 27.37 -16.40 -18.46
C THR A 417 27.42 -17.10 -17.11
N GLN A 418 26.90 -18.32 -17.03
CA GLN A 418 26.98 -19.17 -15.82
C GLN A 418 28.40 -19.29 -15.24
N ILE A 419 29.44 -19.24 -16.07
CA ILE A 419 30.84 -19.33 -15.61
C ILE A 419 31.35 -17.98 -15.15
N GLN A 420 31.11 -16.91 -15.93
CA GLN A 420 31.61 -15.58 -15.63
C GLN A 420 31.10 -15.05 -14.29
N ILE A 421 29.82 -15.29 -13.96
CA ILE A 421 29.24 -14.82 -12.69
C ILE A 421 29.89 -15.47 -11.44
N LEU A 422 30.68 -16.53 -11.61
CA LEU A 422 31.39 -17.23 -10.52
C LEU A 422 32.83 -16.74 -10.33
N ILE A 423 33.34 -15.94 -11.26
CA ILE A 423 34.76 -15.56 -11.30
C ILE A 423 34.99 -14.05 -11.45
N CYS A 424 34.00 -13.29 -11.92
CA CYS A 424 34.07 -11.84 -12.09
C CYS A 424 33.16 -11.16 -11.07
N PHE A 425 33.69 -10.14 -10.38
CA PHE A 425 33.04 -9.51 -9.22
C PHE A 425 32.84 -8.00 -9.36
N HIS A 426 33.14 -7.44 -10.54
CA HIS A 426 32.93 -6.04 -10.84
C HIS A 426 31.99 -5.85 -12.03
N GLU A 427 31.13 -4.83 -12.01
CA GLU A 427 30.11 -4.64 -13.07
C GLU A 427 30.76 -4.43 -14.45
N GLN A 428 31.92 -3.76 -14.49
CA GLN A 428 32.65 -3.49 -15.74
C GLN A 428 33.18 -4.75 -16.43
N ASP A 429 33.26 -5.89 -15.72
CA ASP A 429 33.64 -7.18 -16.32
C ASP A 429 32.52 -7.74 -17.22
N PHE A 430 31.33 -7.14 -17.17
CA PHE A 430 30.14 -7.61 -17.87
C PHE A 430 29.63 -6.57 -18.88
N VAL A 431 29.19 -7.07 -20.03
CA VAL A 431 28.44 -6.25 -21.00
C VAL A 431 27.01 -6.10 -20.49
N LEU A 432 26.58 -4.87 -20.21
CA LEU A 432 25.20 -4.58 -19.84
C LEU A 432 24.25 -4.82 -21.02
N ARG A 433 23.03 -5.27 -20.71
CA ARG A 433 21.97 -5.35 -21.72
C ARG A 433 21.49 -3.94 -22.08
N THR A 434 21.09 -3.77 -23.33
CA THR A 434 20.46 -2.53 -23.82
C THR A 434 19.04 -2.84 -24.32
N PRO A 435 18.11 -1.87 -24.31
CA PRO A 435 16.77 -2.07 -24.86
C PRO A 435 16.80 -2.58 -26.32
N THR A 436 17.51 -1.87 -27.20
CA THR A 436 17.63 -2.23 -28.63
C THR A 436 18.26 -3.61 -28.85
N GLY A 437 19.27 -3.97 -28.05
CA GLY A 437 19.91 -5.28 -28.11
C GLY A 437 19.00 -6.39 -27.60
N HIS A 438 18.19 -6.11 -26.57
CA HIS A 438 17.20 -7.05 -26.05
C HIS A 438 16.06 -7.30 -27.04
N ASP A 439 15.50 -6.26 -27.64
CA ASP A 439 14.45 -6.39 -28.68
C ASP A 439 14.93 -7.23 -29.86
N SER A 440 16.16 -6.98 -30.31
CA SER A 440 16.78 -7.77 -31.38
C SER A 440 16.95 -9.25 -31.01
N GLN A 441 17.27 -9.54 -29.73
CA GLN A 441 17.36 -10.92 -29.23
C GLN A 441 15.98 -11.57 -29.12
N CYS A 442 14.97 -10.85 -28.63
CA CYS A 442 13.59 -11.32 -28.56
C CYS A 442 13.06 -11.72 -29.94
N ASN A 443 13.32 -10.91 -30.98
CA ASN A 443 12.96 -11.24 -32.35
C ASN A 443 13.59 -12.55 -32.82
N ARG A 444 14.89 -12.75 -32.55
CA ARG A 444 15.57 -14.01 -32.89
C ARG A 444 15.03 -15.22 -32.11
N VAL A 445 14.64 -15.04 -30.85
CA VAL A 445 14.03 -16.12 -30.05
C VAL A 445 12.65 -16.49 -30.61
N ASN A 446 11.88 -15.51 -31.09
CA ASN A 446 10.60 -15.76 -31.75
C ASN A 446 10.77 -16.51 -33.08
N ASP A 447 11.81 -16.19 -33.84
CA ASP A 447 12.13 -16.84 -35.10
C ASP A 447 12.66 -18.28 -34.89
N ASP A 448 13.54 -18.47 -33.91
CA ASP A 448 14.13 -19.76 -33.57
C ASP A 448 14.30 -19.94 -32.04
N PRO A 449 13.51 -20.82 -31.40
CA PRO A 449 13.60 -21.12 -29.98
C PRO A 449 14.97 -21.58 -29.49
N TYR A 450 15.87 -22.02 -30.38
CA TYR A 450 17.26 -22.33 -30.05
C TYR A 450 17.93 -21.19 -29.28
N TYR A 451 17.68 -19.93 -29.68
CA TYR A 451 18.31 -18.75 -29.08
C TYR A 451 17.84 -18.43 -27.66
N SER A 452 16.75 -19.05 -27.19
CA SER A 452 16.22 -18.81 -25.85
C SER A 452 17.24 -19.12 -24.75
N LYS A 453 17.92 -20.27 -24.85
CA LYS A 453 18.91 -20.70 -23.86
C LYS A 453 20.20 -19.85 -23.92
N PRO A 454 20.83 -19.61 -25.09
CA PRO A 454 21.98 -18.73 -25.23
C PRO A 454 21.74 -17.31 -24.72
N TYR A 455 20.60 -16.70 -25.02
CA TYR A 455 20.30 -15.32 -24.60
C TYR A 455 19.69 -15.23 -23.20
N GLY A 456 19.18 -16.32 -22.66
CA GLY A 456 18.48 -16.34 -21.37
C GLY A 456 17.13 -15.62 -21.43
N ILE A 457 16.44 -15.69 -22.57
CA ILE A 457 15.18 -15.00 -22.86
C ILE A 457 14.17 -16.04 -23.34
N ASN A 458 12.95 -15.99 -22.83
CA ASN A 458 11.82 -16.79 -23.29
C ASN A 458 10.94 -16.03 -24.29
N SER A 459 10.72 -14.74 -24.06
CA SER A 459 9.83 -13.92 -24.89
C SER A 459 10.07 -12.43 -24.68
N ASN A 460 9.53 -11.59 -25.57
CA ASN A 460 9.41 -10.16 -25.29
C ASN A 460 8.35 -9.91 -24.19
N SER A 461 8.59 -8.96 -23.29
CA SER A 461 7.62 -8.60 -22.26
C SER A 461 6.51 -7.71 -22.82
N VAL A 462 5.28 -7.89 -22.32
CA VAL A 462 4.14 -7.03 -22.66
C VAL A 462 4.36 -5.58 -22.20
N LEU A 463 5.15 -5.37 -21.14
CA LEU A 463 5.44 -4.04 -20.61
C LEU A 463 6.30 -3.20 -21.56
N ASN A 464 7.04 -3.82 -22.49
CA ASN A 464 7.84 -3.11 -23.50
C ASN A 464 6.98 -2.41 -24.56
N LYS A 465 5.64 -2.54 -24.51
CA LYS A 465 4.71 -1.75 -25.33
C LYS A 465 4.57 -0.29 -24.85
N SER A 466 5.04 0.04 -23.64
CA SER A 466 5.03 1.42 -23.12
C SER A 466 5.92 2.33 -23.95
N ARG A 467 5.53 3.61 -24.07
CA ARG A 467 6.35 4.65 -24.72
C ARG A 467 7.57 5.03 -23.89
N PHE A 468 7.51 4.87 -22.57
CA PHE A 468 8.46 5.43 -21.63
C PHE A 468 9.15 4.39 -20.75
N PHE A 469 8.65 3.15 -20.75
CA PHE A 469 9.18 2.05 -19.95
C PHE A 469 9.72 0.91 -20.81
N HIS A 470 10.81 0.30 -20.34
CA HIS A 470 11.37 -0.92 -20.90
C HIS A 470 11.91 -1.81 -19.77
N VAL A 471 11.76 -3.13 -19.88
CA VAL A 471 12.17 -4.08 -18.82
C VAL A 471 13.68 -4.03 -18.55
N ILE A 472 14.49 -3.77 -19.57
CA ILE A 472 15.94 -3.54 -19.42
C ILE A 472 16.16 -2.20 -18.72
N GLY A 473 16.59 -2.29 -17.46
CA GLY A 473 16.75 -1.15 -16.58
C GLY A 473 15.44 -0.58 -16.02
N GLY A 474 14.31 -1.25 -16.23
CA GLY A 474 13.03 -0.91 -15.59
C GLY A 474 12.71 -1.77 -14.36
N MET A 475 13.57 -2.74 -14.03
CA MET A 475 13.31 -3.78 -13.02
C MET A 475 14.40 -3.80 -11.95
N PRO A 476 14.27 -3.00 -10.87
CA PRO A 476 15.27 -2.94 -9.80
C PRO A 476 15.58 -4.31 -9.16
N PRO A 477 16.77 -4.46 -8.55
CA PRO A 477 17.05 -5.58 -7.66
C PRO A 477 16.20 -5.49 -6.40
N ASP A 478 15.87 -6.65 -5.81
CA ASP A 478 15.14 -6.70 -4.56
C ASP A 478 16.08 -7.05 -3.41
N ALA A 479 16.49 -6.00 -2.70
CA ALA A 479 17.38 -6.11 -1.57
C ALA A 479 16.86 -7.07 -0.47
N MET A 480 15.54 -7.23 -0.32
CA MET A 480 14.98 -8.19 0.64
C MET A 480 15.31 -9.63 0.22
N HIS A 481 14.94 -10.03 -1.00
CA HIS A 481 15.20 -11.39 -1.47
C HIS A 481 16.68 -11.66 -1.74
N ASP A 482 17.39 -10.71 -2.34
CA ASP A 482 18.79 -10.88 -2.72
C ASP A 482 19.71 -10.93 -1.51
N VAL A 483 19.53 -9.98 -0.58
CA VAL A 483 20.41 -9.84 0.58
C VAL A 483 19.86 -10.61 1.76
N LEU A 484 18.67 -10.27 2.29
CA LEU A 484 18.16 -10.86 3.54
C LEU A 484 17.85 -12.35 3.38
N GLU A 485 17.12 -12.74 2.33
CA GLU A 485 16.77 -14.14 2.07
C GLU A 485 17.83 -14.92 1.28
N GLY A 486 19.00 -14.30 1.05
CA GLY A 486 20.02 -14.81 0.14
C GLY A 486 21.40 -14.71 0.73
N VAL A 487 22.12 -13.67 0.32
CA VAL A 487 23.55 -13.50 0.65
C VAL A 487 23.79 -13.48 2.15
N LEU A 488 22.96 -12.76 2.91
CA LEU A 488 23.11 -12.65 4.36
C LEU A 488 22.93 -13.99 5.08
N HIS A 489 21.94 -14.79 4.65
CA HIS A 489 21.77 -16.15 5.15
C HIS A 489 23.01 -16.99 4.91
N TYR A 490 23.54 -16.91 3.69
CA TYR A 490 24.66 -17.73 3.27
C TYR A 490 25.95 -17.35 4.02
N SER A 491 26.30 -16.07 4.03
CA SER A 491 27.52 -15.59 4.67
C SER A 491 27.49 -15.80 6.18
N VAL A 492 26.35 -15.56 6.86
CA VAL A 492 26.24 -15.84 8.31
C VAL A 492 26.37 -17.32 8.60
N LYS A 493 25.80 -18.18 7.74
CA LYS A 493 25.93 -19.64 7.90
C LYS A 493 27.38 -20.08 7.84
N GLU A 494 28.12 -19.69 6.81
CA GLU A 494 29.52 -20.12 6.64
C GLU A 494 30.43 -19.48 7.69
N THR A 495 30.17 -18.22 8.07
CA THR A 495 30.88 -17.56 9.19
C THR A 495 30.69 -18.36 10.48
N LEU A 496 29.46 -18.65 10.88
CA LEU A 496 29.19 -19.40 12.11
C LEU A 496 29.76 -20.81 12.06
N LYS A 497 29.67 -21.48 10.91
CA LYS A 497 30.24 -22.81 10.71
C LYS A 497 31.76 -22.79 10.91
N ALA A 498 32.48 -21.82 10.34
CA ALA A 498 33.91 -21.66 10.52
C ALA A 498 34.27 -21.38 11.99
N LEU A 499 33.61 -20.40 12.63
CA LEU A 499 33.89 -20.02 14.02
C LEU A 499 33.60 -21.17 15.01
N MET A 500 32.52 -21.93 14.80
CA MET A 500 32.07 -22.96 15.74
C MET A 500 32.71 -24.33 15.51
N PHE A 501 32.81 -24.79 14.26
CA PHE A 501 33.19 -26.17 13.96
C PHE A 501 34.64 -26.31 13.52
N GLU A 502 35.22 -25.27 12.91
CA GLU A 502 36.62 -25.30 12.47
C GLU A 502 37.53 -24.69 13.54
N LYS A 503 37.12 -23.55 14.12
CA LYS A 503 37.91 -22.82 15.13
C LYS A 503 37.53 -23.15 16.57
N GLY A 504 36.35 -23.73 16.80
CA GLY A 504 35.92 -24.19 18.12
C GLY A 504 35.71 -23.07 19.16
N LEU A 505 35.42 -21.83 18.73
CA LEU A 505 35.36 -20.67 19.63
C LEU A 505 34.16 -20.69 20.58
N PHE A 506 33.03 -21.24 20.13
CA PHE A 506 31.81 -21.38 20.93
C PHE A 506 30.91 -22.49 20.38
N SER A 507 29.95 -22.93 21.20
CA SER A 507 29.00 -24.00 20.85
C SER A 507 27.68 -23.46 20.32
N ILE A 508 26.89 -24.35 19.70
CA ILE A 508 25.54 -23.99 19.21
C ILE A 508 24.58 -23.65 20.37
N ASP A 509 24.77 -24.30 21.52
CA ASP A 509 23.95 -24.06 22.71
C ASP A 509 24.28 -22.69 23.32
N GLU A 510 25.55 -22.29 23.31
CA GLU A 510 25.99 -20.98 23.79
C GLU A 510 25.41 -19.86 22.94
N ILE A 511 25.52 -19.92 21.60
CA ILE A 511 24.94 -18.89 20.73
C ILE A 511 23.40 -18.87 20.82
N ASN A 512 22.73 -20.02 20.90
CA ASN A 512 21.26 -20.06 21.07
C ASN A 512 20.82 -19.49 22.42
N LYS A 513 21.59 -19.72 23.49
CA LYS A 513 21.37 -19.07 24.78
C LYS A 513 21.51 -17.56 24.67
N ARG A 514 22.52 -17.06 23.96
CA ARG A 514 22.69 -15.61 23.71
C ARG A 514 21.55 -15.04 22.87
N ILE A 515 21.17 -15.68 21.76
CA ILE A 515 20.02 -15.28 20.92
C ILE A 515 18.73 -15.21 21.75
N SER A 516 18.50 -16.20 22.62
CA SER A 516 17.27 -16.25 23.42
C SER A 516 17.24 -15.25 24.57
N SER A 517 18.38 -14.86 25.14
CA SER A 517 18.48 -13.96 26.30
C SER A 517 18.80 -12.51 25.96
N PHE A 518 19.23 -12.23 24.73
CA PHE A 518 19.56 -10.88 24.28
C PHE A 518 18.33 -9.96 24.31
N ASP A 519 18.53 -8.72 24.78
CA ASP A 519 17.51 -7.67 24.73
C ASP A 519 17.55 -6.97 23.36
N TYR A 520 16.59 -7.30 22.51
CA TYR A 520 16.45 -6.70 21.18
C TYR A 520 15.78 -5.31 21.22
N GLY A 521 15.31 -4.88 22.39
CA GLY A 521 14.48 -3.69 22.54
C GLY A 521 13.07 -3.85 21.97
N TYR A 522 12.20 -2.92 22.34
CA TYR A 522 10.77 -2.96 22.01
C TYR A 522 10.48 -3.11 20.50
N HIS A 523 11.25 -2.42 19.65
CA HIS A 523 11.02 -2.40 18.20
C HIS A 523 11.36 -3.73 17.50
N ASN A 524 12.32 -4.51 18.00
CA ASN A 524 12.79 -5.73 17.35
C ASN A 524 12.34 -7.02 18.05
N ASN A 525 11.65 -6.92 19.20
CA ASN A 525 11.25 -8.09 19.97
C ASN A 525 10.31 -9.03 19.20
N LEU A 526 9.47 -8.48 18.30
CA LEU A 526 8.62 -9.27 17.40
C LEU A 526 9.40 -9.96 16.26
N ASN A 527 10.62 -9.48 15.98
CA ASN A 527 11.51 -10.01 14.95
C ASN A 527 12.64 -10.86 15.58
N LYS A 528 12.44 -11.35 16.81
CA LYS A 528 13.44 -12.17 17.50
C LYS A 528 13.83 -13.37 16.64
N PRO A 529 15.14 -13.61 16.43
CA PRO A 529 15.60 -14.76 15.67
C PRO A 529 15.20 -16.09 16.31
N ALA A 530 14.82 -17.06 15.47
CA ALA A 530 14.59 -18.43 15.90
C ALA A 530 15.92 -19.10 16.31
N PRO A 531 15.91 -20.12 17.18
CA PRO A 531 17.11 -20.88 17.51
C PRO A 531 17.76 -21.49 16.27
N LEU A 532 19.09 -21.38 16.19
CA LEU A 532 19.91 -22.00 15.16
C LEU A 532 19.94 -23.51 15.36
N GLN A 533 19.83 -24.25 14.26
CA GLN A 533 19.82 -25.71 14.26
C GLN A 533 21.11 -26.24 13.64
N ARG A 534 21.76 -27.21 14.32
CA ARG A 534 23.03 -27.79 13.85
C ARG A 534 22.87 -28.41 12.46
N SER A 535 21.77 -29.13 12.24
CA SER A 535 21.43 -29.75 10.95
C SER A 535 21.32 -28.73 9.81
N ARG A 536 20.97 -27.47 10.09
CA ARG A 536 20.86 -26.38 9.12
C ARG A 536 22.20 -25.68 8.86
N LEU A 537 23.09 -25.63 9.85
CA LEU A 537 24.46 -25.14 9.64
C LEU A 537 25.31 -26.13 8.84
N THR A 538 25.00 -27.42 8.92
CA THR A 538 25.73 -28.47 8.18
C THR A 538 25.03 -28.93 6.89
N SER A 539 23.84 -28.41 6.57
CA SER A 539 23.14 -28.72 5.32
C SER A 539 23.88 -28.17 4.11
N THR A 540 23.58 -28.68 2.92
CA THR A 540 24.12 -28.17 1.65
C THR A 540 23.39 -26.93 1.14
N ASP A 541 22.22 -26.58 1.70
CA ASP A 541 21.49 -25.36 1.34
C ASP A 541 22.11 -24.11 2.00
N HIS A 542 21.83 -22.93 1.48
CA HIS A 542 22.43 -21.69 1.97
C HIS A 542 21.64 -21.02 3.12
N SER A 543 20.63 -21.69 3.69
CA SER A 543 19.65 -21.04 4.57
C SER A 543 19.70 -21.54 6.02
N ILE A 544 19.70 -20.60 6.96
CA ILE A 544 19.54 -20.86 8.40
C ILE A 544 18.09 -20.73 8.90
N LYS A 545 17.10 -20.72 7.98
CA LYS A 545 15.64 -20.76 8.28
C LYS A 545 15.14 -19.64 9.20
N GLN A 546 15.61 -18.42 8.96
CA GLN A 546 15.03 -17.20 9.51
C GLN A 546 14.17 -16.55 8.42
N HIS A 547 13.10 -15.84 8.81
CA HIS A 547 12.43 -14.90 7.91
C HIS A 547 13.31 -13.66 7.68
N ALA A 548 13.08 -12.89 6.61
CA ALA A 548 13.91 -11.75 6.24
C ALA A 548 14.16 -10.76 7.40
N ASN A 549 13.09 -10.38 8.13
CA ASN A 549 13.16 -9.51 9.31
C ASN A 549 13.96 -10.12 10.48
N GLN A 550 13.80 -11.43 10.72
CA GLN A 550 14.57 -12.16 11.74
C GLN A 550 16.03 -12.28 11.35
N MET A 551 16.33 -12.49 10.07
CA MET A 551 17.69 -12.57 9.56
C MET A 551 18.41 -11.22 9.70
N TRP A 552 17.72 -10.12 9.37
CA TRP A 552 18.24 -8.78 9.58
C TRP A 552 18.50 -8.50 11.07
N CYS A 553 17.53 -8.83 11.92
CA CYS A 553 17.64 -8.68 13.38
C CYS A 553 18.81 -9.49 13.94
N LEU A 554 18.98 -10.74 13.51
CA LEU A 554 20.11 -11.58 13.90
C LEU A 554 21.43 -10.94 13.50
N ALA A 555 21.60 -10.60 12.23
CA ALA A 555 22.87 -10.11 11.69
C ALA A 555 23.35 -8.82 12.35
N VAL A 556 22.46 -7.84 12.56
CA VAL A 556 22.82 -6.56 13.17
C VAL A 556 23.20 -6.70 14.65
N ASN A 557 22.60 -7.66 15.36
CA ASN A 557 22.88 -7.86 16.79
C ASN A 557 23.95 -8.93 17.05
N LEU A 558 24.31 -9.75 16.06
CA LEU A 558 25.29 -10.82 16.21
C LEU A 558 26.66 -10.31 16.70
N PRO A 559 27.20 -9.16 16.23
CA PRO A 559 28.43 -8.60 16.78
C PRO A 559 28.37 -8.32 18.28
N LEU A 560 27.22 -7.86 18.78
CA LEU A 560 27.01 -7.60 20.20
C LEU A 560 26.91 -8.90 21.02
N MET A 561 26.43 -9.97 20.40
CA MET A 561 26.28 -11.27 21.07
C MET A 561 27.59 -12.04 21.15
N ILE A 562 28.36 -12.10 20.07
CA ILE A 562 29.52 -13.01 19.97
C ILE A 562 30.83 -12.32 19.59
N GLY A 563 30.84 -11.01 19.30
CA GLY A 563 32.05 -10.31 18.86
C GLY A 563 33.21 -10.44 19.86
N GLY A 564 32.93 -10.37 21.16
CA GLY A 564 33.95 -10.58 22.21
C GLY A 564 34.45 -12.02 22.38
N LEU A 565 33.91 -12.99 21.61
CA LEU A 565 34.38 -14.37 21.57
C LEU A 565 35.30 -14.64 20.37
N VAL A 566 35.46 -13.67 19.48
CA VAL A 566 36.18 -13.83 18.22
C VAL A 566 37.46 -12.97 18.26
N PRO A 567 38.62 -13.51 17.85
CA PRO A 567 39.84 -12.72 17.73
C PRO A 567 39.70 -11.54 16.76
N ASP A 568 40.36 -10.42 17.06
CA ASP A 568 40.28 -9.19 16.26
C ASP A 568 40.88 -9.37 14.84
N ASP A 569 41.79 -10.33 14.66
CA ASP A 569 42.45 -10.68 13.39
C ASP A 569 41.74 -11.79 12.60
N ASP A 570 40.55 -12.22 13.04
CA ASP A 570 39.81 -13.29 12.38
C ASP A 570 39.23 -12.86 11.03
N GLU A 571 39.80 -13.34 9.93
CA GLU A 571 39.40 -12.95 8.57
C GLU A 571 37.95 -13.35 8.21
N ASN A 572 37.39 -14.41 8.79
CA ASN A 572 36.01 -14.83 8.51
C ASN A 572 35.02 -13.86 9.16
N TRP A 573 35.36 -13.41 10.37
CA TRP A 573 34.59 -12.40 11.08
C TRP A 573 34.71 -11.02 10.45
N ALA A 574 35.92 -10.65 9.99
CA ALA A 574 36.14 -9.42 9.24
C ALA A 574 35.27 -9.39 7.98
N LEU A 575 35.22 -10.48 7.21
CA LEU A 575 34.34 -10.60 6.04
C LEU A 575 32.84 -10.44 6.41
N PHE A 576 32.39 -11.03 7.52
CA PHE A 576 31.03 -10.81 8.00
C PHE A 576 30.77 -9.34 8.34
N CYS A 577 31.73 -8.65 8.95
CA CYS A 577 31.63 -7.22 9.25
C CYS A 577 31.59 -6.36 7.99
N ASP A 578 32.40 -6.69 6.97
CA ASP A 578 32.38 -6.04 5.66
C ASP A 578 30.98 -6.15 5.02
N LEU A 579 30.36 -7.33 5.09
CA LEU A 579 28.99 -7.54 4.61
C LEU A 579 27.96 -6.70 5.40
N LEU A 580 28.13 -6.53 6.71
CA LEU A 580 27.26 -5.64 7.50
C LEU A 580 27.39 -4.17 7.06
N GLU A 581 28.58 -3.73 6.65
CA GLU A 581 28.79 -2.39 6.10
C GLU A 581 28.09 -2.21 4.75
N ILE A 582 28.21 -3.20 3.86
CA ILE A 582 27.46 -3.25 2.60
C ILE A 582 25.96 -3.14 2.85
N ILE A 583 25.43 -3.94 3.78
CA ILE A 583 24.00 -3.95 4.15
C ILE A 583 23.54 -2.60 4.67
N ARG A 584 24.36 -1.94 5.50
CA ARG A 584 24.04 -0.61 6.03
C ARG A 584 23.83 0.41 4.92
N ILE A 585 24.63 0.35 3.86
CA ILE A 585 24.49 1.26 2.71
C ILE A 585 23.26 0.87 1.87
N ILE A 586 23.09 -0.41 1.53
CA ILE A 586 21.97 -0.89 0.70
C ILE A 586 20.62 -0.56 1.35
N PHE A 587 20.51 -0.65 2.67
CA PHE A 587 19.27 -0.40 3.41
C PHE A 587 19.13 1.05 3.90
N ALA A 588 20.09 1.93 3.60
CA ALA A 588 20.01 3.32 4.01
C ALA A 588 18.81 4.00 3.32
N PRO A 589 17.95 4.74 4.06
CA PRO A 589 16.85 5.50 3.46
C PRO A 589 17.32 6.73 2.69
N THR A 590 18.60 7.06 2.79
CA THR A 590 19.25 8.20 2.14
C THR A 590 20.67 7.83 1.79
N VAL A 591 21.08 8.10 0.55
CA VAL A 591 22.41 7.74 0.02
C VAL A 591 22.96 8.87 -0.83
N SER A 592 24.28 9.00 -0.88
CA SER A 592 24.99 9.95 -1.75
C SER A 592 25.72 9.21 -2.86
N HIS A 593 26.06 9.90 -3.94
CA HIS A 593 26.85 9.34 -5.06
C HIS A 593 28.19 8.75 -4.58
N ASN A 594 28.88 9.43 -3.65
CA ASN A 594 30.14 8.96 -3.09
C ASN A 594 29.96 7.65 -2.31
N LEU A 595 28.86 7.52 -1.56
CA LEU A 595 28.56 6.29 -0.82
C LEU A 595 28.26 5.13 -1.77
N VAL A 596 27.64 5.40 -2.92
CA VAL A 596 27.38 4.40 -3.96
C VAL A 596 28.69 3.93 -4.62
N ALA A 597 29.62 4.84 -4.92
CA ALA A 597 30.93 4.47 -5.43
C ALA A 597 31.73 3.61 -4.44
N TYR A 598 31.64 3.94 -3.15
CA TYR A 598 32.25 3.13 -2.09
C TYR A 598 31.59 1.74 -1.97
N LEU A 599 30.26 1.66 -2.06
CA LEU A 599 29.52 0.39 -2.06
C LEU A 599 30.01 -0.56 -3.16
N GLN A 600 30.31 -0.05 -4.35
CA GLN A 600 30.84 -0.85 -5.46
C GLN A 600 32.18 -1.52 -5.09
N VAL A 601 33.09 -0.78 -4.46
CA VAL A 601 34.38 -1.30 -3.99
C VAL A 601 34.19 -2.35 -2.90
N LEU A 602 33.30 -2.08 -1.93
CA LEU A 602 32.99 -3.02 -0.86
C LEU A 602 32.44 -4.35 -1.39
N ILE A 603 31.47 -4.31 -2.32
CA ILE A 603 30.87 -5.52 -2.89
C ILE A 603 31.91 -6.34 -3.66
N GLN A 604 32.77 -5.69 -4.45
CA GLN A 604 33.84 -6.42 -5.13
C GLN A 604 34.77 -7.11 -4.12
N SER A 605 35.23 -6.37 -3.10
CA SER A 605 36.14 -6.90 -2.09
C SER A 605 35.51 -8.04 -1.26
N ASP A 606 34.23 -7.94 -0.93
CA ASP A 606 33.49 -8.96 -0.18
C ASP A 606 33.46 -10.28 -0.95
N HIS A 607 33.11 -10.26 -2.24
CA HIS A 607 33.02 -11.48 -3.06
C HIS A 607 34.38 -12.13 -3.32
N GLU A 608 35.42 -11.32 -3.54
CA GLU A 608 36.80 -11.80 -3.67
C GLU A 608 37.27 -12.50 -2.40
N LYS A 609 37.07 -11.88 -1.23
CA LYS A 609 37.39 -12.46 0.08
C LYS A 609 36.56 -13.70 0.39
N PHE A 610 35.25 -13.67 0.10
CA PHE A 610 34.36 -14.82 0.30
C PHE A 610 34.87 -16.05 -0.45
N LYS A 611 35.26 -15.88 -1.72
CA LYS A 611 35.79 -16.98 -2.53
C LYS A 611 37.14 -17.49 -2.02
N ALA A 612 37.99 -16.59 -1.52
CA ALA A 612 39.29 -16.95 -0.95
C ALA A 612 39.14 -17.72 0.38
N LEU A 613 38.27 -17.25 1.27
CA LEU A 613 38.06 -17.83 2.61
C LEU A 613 37.19 -19.09 2.58
N TYR A 614 36.28 -19.20 1.61
CA TYR A 614 35.38 -20.35 1.46
C TYR A 614 35.52 -21.02 0.08
N PRO A 615 36.67 -21.66 -0.23
CA PRO A 615 36.93 -22.20 -1.57
C PRO A 615 35.99 -23.36 -1.98
N GLY A 616 35.35 -24.03 -1.01
CA GLY A 616 34.34 -25.07 -1.26
C GLY A 616 32.91 -24.54 -1.45
N CYS A 617 32.72 -23.22 -1.34
CA CYS A 617 31.43 -22.55 -1.38
C CYS A 617 31.23 -21.82 -2.72
N PRO A 618 30.22 -22.19 -3.53
CA PRO A 618 30.00 -21.53 -4.81
C PRO A 618 29.46 -20.11 -4.63
N ILE A 619 29.89 -19.20 -5.50
CA ILE A 619 29.21 -17.91 -5.68
C ILE A 619 27.79 -18.17 -6.20
N ILE A 620 26.80 -17.55 -5.56
CA ILE A 620 25.38 -17.72 -5.93
C ILE A 620 24.89 -16.56 -6.81
N PRO A 621 23.85 -16.75 -7.64
CA PRO A 621 23.31 -15.67 -8.48
C PRO A 621 22.95 -14.39 -7.71
N LYS A 622 22.45 -14.52 -6.46
CA LYS A 622 22.12 -13.37 -5.61
C LYS A 622 23.35 -12.51 -5.25
N MET A 623 24.53 -13.13 -5.09
CA MET A 623 25.79 -12.39 -4.95
C MET A 623 26.12 -11.63 -6.23
N HIS A 624 25.96 -12.25 -7.40
CA HIS A 624 26.16 -11.55 -8.67
C HIS A 624 25.19 -10.37 -8.84
N TYR A 625 23.92 -10.49 -8.42
CA TYR A 625 22.96 -9.39 -8.48
C TYR A 625 23.37 -8.18 -7.63
N MET A 626 24.08 -8.38 -6.52
CA MET A 626 24.63 -7.28 -5.70
C MET A 626 25.62 -6.41 -6.49
N ILE A 627 26.37 -6.96 -7.44
CA ILE A 627 27.32 -6.20 -8.28
C ILE A 627 26.61 -5.08 -9.07
N HIS A 628 25.33 -5.26 -9.39
CA HIS A 628 24.52 -4.28 -10.11
C HIS A 628 23.77 -3.29 -9.18
N MET A 629 23.76 -3.52 -7.86
CA MET A 629 23.05 -2.66 -6.91
C MET A 629 23.56 -1.22 -6.87
N PRO A 630 24.87 -0.91 -6.97
CA PRO A 630 25.34 0.47 -7.05
C PRO A 630 24.70 1.24 -8.21
N ARG A 631 24.74 0.71 -9.43
CA ARG A 631 24.09 1.32 -10.60
C ARG A 631 22.57 1.40 -10.43
N ALA A 632 21.94 0.38 -9.83
CA ALA A 632 20.52 0.41 -9.53
C ALA A 632 20.16 1.54 -8.54
N ILE A 633 20.99 1.81 -7.53
CA ILE A 633 20.79 2.92 -6.59
C ILE A 633 20.85 4.27 -7.31
N LEU A 634 21.82 4.47 -8.21
CA LEU A 634 21.88 5.69 -9.01
C LEU A 634 20.64 5.87 -9.87
N ARG A 635 20.12 4.77 -10.43
CA ARG A 635 18.97 4.79 -11.35
C ARG A 635 17.61 4.89 -10.67
N PHE A 636 17.43 4.29 -9.50
CA PHE A 636 16.13 4.18 -8.84
C PHE A 636 16.05 4.89 -7.48
N GLY A 637 17.17 5.41 -6.98
CA GLY A 637 17.30 5.90 -5.60
C GLY A 637 17.56 4.76 -4.61
N PRO A 638 17.43 5.00 -3.30
CA PRO A 638 17.70 3.99 -2.28
C PRO A 638 16.89 2.69 -2.47
N LEU A 639 17.52 1.51 -2.39
CA LEU A 639 16.86 0.22 -2.70
C LEU A 639 15.74 -0.15 -1.70
N ILE A 640 15.73 0.46 -0.52
CA ILE A 640 14.60 0.34 0.42
C ILE A 640 13.28 0.89 -0.17
N ARG A 641 13.35 1.67 -1.25
CA ARG A 641 12.17 2.21 -1.97
C ARG A 641 11.62 1.24 -3.01
N SER A 642 12.41 0.25 -3.43
CA SER A 642 12.06 -0.74 -4.46
C SER A 642 12.01 -2.19 -3.94
N TRP A 643 12.31 -2.43 -2.66
CA TRP A 643 12.27 -3.78 -2.07
C TRP A 643 10.83 -4.29 -1.86
N CYS A 644 10.67 -5.62 -1.74
CA CYS A 644 9.34 -6.23 -1.81
C CYS A 644 8.59 -6.38 -0.48
N MET A 645 9.18 -6.01 0.67
CA MET A 645 8.60 -6.25 2.01
C MET A 645 7.13 -5.79 2.17
N ARG A 646 6.80 -4.59 1.68
CA ARG A 646 5.45 -4.02 1.86
C ARG A 646 4.41 -4.69 0.98
N PHE A 647 4.80 -5.13 -0.21
CA PHE A 647 3.92 -5.86 -1.10
C PHE A 647 3.65 -7.27 -0.57
N GLU A 648 4.64 -7.96 0.00
CA GLU A 648 4.43 -9.24 0.67
C GLU A 648 3.50 -9.13 1.89
N ALA A 649 3.65 -8.05 2.67
CA ALA A 649 2.74 -7.78 3.79
C ALA A 649 1.29 -7.61 3.30
N LYS A 650 1.07 -7.08 2.08
CA LYS A 650 -0.27 -6.96 1.47
C LYS A 650 -0.89 -8.33 1.18
N HIS A 651 -0.11 -9.34 0.82
CA HIS A 651 -0.62 -10.71 0.63
C HIS A 651 -1.28 -11.29 1.88
N HIS A 652 -0.81 -10.90 3.07
CA HIS A 652 -1.40 -11.39 4.33
C HIS A 652 -2.88 -11.03 4.46
N GLU A 653 -3.30 -9.84 4.00
CA GLU A 653 -4.71 -9.44 3.97
C GLU A 653 -5.55 -10.41 3.12
N PHE A 654 -5.07 -10.75 1.92
CA PHE A 654 -5.76 -11.67 1.01
C PHE A 654 -5.81 -13.10 1.55
N LYS A 655 -4.72 -13.59 2.15
CA LYS A 655 -4.68 -14.92 2.79
C LYS A 655 -5.72 -15.02 3.91
N ARG A 656 -5.77 -14.02 4.81
CA ARG A 656 -6.76 -13.98 5.90
C ARG A 656 -8.18 -13.89 5.39
N LEU A 657 -8.43 -13.00 4.42
CA LEU A 657 -9.75 -12.82 3.83
C LEU A 657 -10.26 -14.11 3.18
N ALA A 658 -9.42 -14.82 2.44
CA ALA A 658 -9.81 -16.08 1.81
C ALA A 658 -10.16 -17.18 2.84
N ILE A 659 -9.38 -17.28 3.92
CA ILE A 659 -9.66 -18.21 5.03
C ILE A 659 -11.03 -17.89 5.64
N PHE A 660 -11.27 -16.61 5.93
CA PHE A 660 -12.51 -16.16 6.56
C PHE A 660 -13.74 -16.36 5.66
N MET A 661 -13.63 -16.05 4.37
CA MET A 661 -14.73 -16.23 3.43
C MET A 661 -15.11 -17.70 3.22
N GLY A 662 -14.15 -18.62 3.33
CA GLY A 662 -14.36 -20.06 3.19
C GLY A 662 -14.84 -20.51 1.79
N ASN A 663 -14.96 -19.61 0.82
CA ASN A 663 -15.44 -19.88 -0.54
C ASN A 663 -14.30 -19.80 -1.56
N TYR A 664 -13.96 -20.96 -2.13
CA TYR A 664 -12.85 -21.13 -3.06
C TYR A 664 -13.30 -21.41 -4.51
N ILE A 665 -14.58 -21.18 -4.84
CA ILE A 665 -15.12 -21.45 -6.19
C ILE A 665 -14.47 -20.53 -7.23
N ASN A 666 -14.45 -19.23 -6.95
CA ASN A 666 -13.79 -18.23 -7.76
C ASN A 666 -13.08 -17.23 -6.84
N LEU A 667 -11.93 -17.69 -6.33
CA LEU A 667 -11.18 -16.97 -5.33
C LEU A 667 -10.63 -15.62 -5.84
N PRO A 668 -10.06 -15.52 -7.07
CA PRO A 668 -9.64 -14.23 -7.62
C PRO A 668 -10.77 -13.19 -7.64
N TYR A 669 -11.98 -13.55 -8.10
CA TYR A 669 -13.14 -12.64 -8.08
C TYR A 669 -13.52 -12.19 -6.67
N SER A 670 -13.61 -13.16 -5.76
CA SER A 670 -14.04 -12.93 -4.39
C SER A 670 -13.07 -11.96 -3.70
N LEU A 671 -11.77 -12.16 -3.90
CA LEU A 671 -10.73 -11.31 -3.32
C LEU A 671 -10.68 -9.91 -3.97
N THR A 672 -10.79 -9.81 -5.30
CA THR A 672 -10.80 -8.50 -5.97
C THR A 672 -12.01 -7.67 -5.57
N LYS A 673 -13.21 -8.26 -5.57
CA LYS A 673 -14.44 -7.57 -5.15
C LYS A 673 -14.32 -7.03 -3.73
N ARG A 674 -13.95 -7.89 -2.78
CA ARG A 674 -13.85 -7.53 -1.36
C ARG A 674 -12.75 -6.50 -1.10
N HIS A 675 -11.65 -6.55 -1.86
CA HIS A 675 -10.62 -5.51 -1.80
C HIS A 675 -11.16 -4.15 -2.26
N GLN A 676 -11.85 -4.09 -3.40
CA GLN A 676 -12.40 -2.83 -3.93
C GLN A 676 -13.50 -2.25 -3.04
N GLU A 677 -14.37 -3.08 -2.47
CA GLU A 677 -15.32 -2.66 -1.42
C GLU A 677 -14.60 -2.05 -0.21
N GLY A 678 -13.49 -2.65 0.22
CA GLY A 678 -12.68 -2.14 1.34
C GLY A 678 -11.96 -0.82 1.02
N ILE A 679 -11.44 -0.65 -0.21
CA ILE A 679 -10.85 0.63 -0.65
C ILE A 679 -11.92 1.72 -0.72
N CYS A 680 -13.06 1.41 -1.34
CA CYS A 680 -14.23 2.27 -1.39
C CYS A 680 -14.60 2.75 0.03
N TYR A 681 -14.74 1.84 0.99
CA TYR A 681 -14.99 2.20 2.39
C TYR A 681 -13.95 3.15 2.99
N ARG A 682 -12.66 2.79 2.89
CA ARG A 682 -11.57 3.50 3.56
C ARG A 682 -11.33 4.91 3.00
N LEU A 683 -11.68 5.15 1.73
CA LEU A 683 -11.63 6.48 1.12
C LEU A 683 -12.78 7.39 1.60
N GLN A 684 -13.89 6.81 2.06
CA GLN A 684 -15.02 7.58 2.58
C GLN A 684 -14.87 7.91 4.08
N THR A 685 -13.88 7.34 4.78
CA THR A 685 -13.67 7.58 6.22
C THR A 685 -12.63 8.68 6.45
N SER A 686 -13.09 9.92 6.63
CA SER A 686 -12.28 11.03 7.14
C SER A 686 -12.42 11.19 8.66
N ASN A 687 -11.32 11.45 9.36
CA ASN A 687 -11.32 11.85 10.77
C ASN A 687 -11.24 13.39 10.83
N GLY A 688 -12.38 14.07 10.68
CA GLY A 688 -12.47 15.54 10.59
C GLY A 688 -12.51 16.04 9.15
N SER A 689 -12.10 17.29 8.90
CA SER A 689 -12.20 17.92 7.56
C SER A 689 -11.16 17.45 6.53
N LEU A 690 -10.30 16.47 6.85
CA LEU A 690 -9.29 15.96 5.91
C LEU A 690 -9.15 14.43 6.02
N SER A 691 -8.86 13.79 4.89
CA SER A 691 -8.68 12.34 4.80
C SER A 691 -7.47 11.84 5.60
N SER A 692 -7.61 10.65 6.21
CA SER A 692 -6.51 9.92 6.85
C SER A 692 -6.07 8.68 6.07
N PHE A 693 -6.43 8.57 4.79
CA PHE A 693 -6.30 7.34 3.99
C PHE A 693 -4.86 6.79 3.92
N ILE A 694 -3.87 7.68 3.77
CA ILE A 694 -2.43 7.33 3.74
C ILE A 694 -1.63 7.88 4.92
N THR A 695 -2.26 8.64 5.82
CA THR A 695 -1.60 9.16 7.02
C THR A 695 -1.62 8.10 8.10
N LYS A 696 -0.49 7.83 8.75
CA LYS A 696 -0.51 7.06 10.00
C LYS A 696 -1.38 7.82 11.00
N GLY A 697 -2.42 7.18 11.51
CA GLY A 697 -3.18 7.74 12.62
C GLY A 697 -2.23 8.09 13.78
N ILE A 698 -2.59 9.10 14.57
CA ILE A 698 -2.01 9.33 15.89
C ILE A 698 -2.51 8.19 16.79
N GLU A 699 -2.09 6.98 16.51
CA GLU A 699 -2.18 5.86 17.43
C GLU A 699 -0.73 5.49 17.77
N THR A 700 -0.41 5.79 19.01
CA THR A 700 0.78 5.35 19.71
C THR A 700 0.98 3.84 19.54
N GLY A 701 2.02 3.45 18.81
CA GLY A 701 2.56 2.08 18.79
C GLY A 701 2.28 1.28 17.50
N PRO A 702 3.15 0.33 17.12
CA PRO A 702 2.94 -0.56 15.99
C PRO A 702 1.94 -1.66 16.40
N HIS A 703 0.68 -1.27 16.56
CA HIS A 703 -0.43 -2.18 16.81
C HIS A 703 -1.51 -1.90 15.75
N GLY A 704 -1.37 -2.55 14.60
CA GLY A 704 -2.27 -2.38 13.46
C GLY A 704 -1.84 -3.20 12.24
N GLU A 705 -2.07 -4.51 12.34
CA GLU A 705 -2.08 -5.53 11.27
C GLU A 705 -0.77 -6.06 10.65
#